data_AF-A0A9Q8L505-F1
#
_entry.id   AF-A0A9Q8L505-F1
#
_cell.length_a   1.000
_cell.length_b   1.000
_cell.length_c   1.000
_cell.angle_alpha   90.00
_cell.angle_beta   90.00
_cell.angle_gamma   90.00
#
_symmetry.space_group_name_H-M   'P 1'
#
loop_
_entity.id
_entity.type
_entity.pdbx_description
1 polymer ?
#
loop_
_entity_poly.entity_id
_entity_poly.type
_entity_poly.pdbx_seq_one_letter_code
_entity_poly.pdbx_strand_id
1 'polypeptide(L)'
;MPALRDRKRAASPVADPDPPRKTRGRQKVAEVDLISSDVEVVETKPAPKRRGKAAAAKGADLDVLPALDSDVDVAPAQTKKAPPKRKTKATKDEIIADDSDAPVTFNDKVNGKDTAGQAQYAKAEKLIIPVDEACPHSGRVFVDSKSGIIYDAALNQTNASGNNNKFYKIQLLTGDQGTFRTWTRWGRVGATGQSALLGNGSFHDALSNFEKKFKDKSGLNWNDRNSAPKSGKYVFLERNYEPESDVDREDTPNDDKQQGNGSRSRSASPAKCTLQTPVKSLMELIFNADYIAETMADMSYDAQKLPLGNLSRSTILRGYQALKDLSTLFNDPNLAHSEHGTPYNEAVEMLSNCYYSYIPHDVGRNRPPVIRETERLRKEVTLLESLTDMKDTDSILKSEKGSGGVHPLDLRFKGLGMREMTPVDSTTAEFTNIADYLINTRGHTHGHTYKVEDIFRIERDGETERCQNYAQSNSDRRLLWHGSRATNYGGILSQGLRIAPPEAPVSGYMFGKGVYLAGKSTHPIEELDADHVADMSSKSANYCCSYLSGNHALLLLCEAELGKPMQELTDASYEAGETAAEINALSTWGKGLVGPEGWKDAACVHPSLAGVSMPDTRILPGNTNVPDAYLQYNEYICYDVAQIRLRYLLRVKM
;
A
#
# COMPACT_ATOMS: atom_id res chain seq x y z
N MET A 1 -44.22 14.46 -52.16
CA MET A 1 -44.65 14.75 -53.55
C MET A 1 -45.60 15.93 -53.51
N PRO A 2 -45.34 17.06 -54.20
CA PRO A 2 -44.02 17.59 -54.61
C PRO A 2 -43.28 18.07 -53.32
N ALA A 3 -42.74 19.27 -53.07
CA ALA A 3 -42.01 20.33 -53.80
C ALA A 3 -40.94 20.89 -52.80
N LEU A 4 -39.79 21.53 -53.09
CA LEU A 4 -39.10 22.10 -54.26
C LEU A 4 -39.42 23.55 -54.72
N ARG A 5 -38.61 24.53 -54.24
CA ARG A 5 -37.84 25.59 -54.98
C ARG A 5 -37.50 26.79 -54.05
N ASP A 6 -36.51 27.66 -54.30
CA ASP A 6 -35.14 27.52 -54.85
C ASP A 6 -34.32 28.84 -54.62
N ARG A 7 -32.98 28.79 -54.71
CA ARG A 7 -31.99 29.88 -55.02
C ARG A 7 -31.63 31.02 -54.03
N LYS A 8 -30.34 30.96 -53.63
CA LYS A 8 -29.25 31.98 -53.77
C LYS A 8 -28.99 33.09 -52.73
N ARG A 9 -27.95 32.81 -51.90
CA ARG A 9 -26.77 33.63 -51.53
C ARG A 9 -26.77 35.17 -51.71
N ALA A 10 -26.44 35.86 -50.62
CA ALA A 10 -25.36 36.86 -50.53
C ALA A 10 -24.47 36.49 -49.30
N ALA A 11 -23.14 36.41 -49.46
CA ALA A 11 -22.13 37.37 -48.96
C ALA A 11 -21.69 37.15 -47.49
N SER A 12 -20.38 37.11 -47.24
CA SER A 12 -19.76 36.89 -45.91
C SER A 12 -19.35 38.20 -45.24
N PRO A 13 -19.27 38.22 -43.90
CA PRO A 13 -18.00 38.51 -43.20
C PRO A 13 -17.48 37.23 -42.51
N VAL A 14 -16.18 36.90 -42.54
CA VAL A 14 -15.08 37.45 -41.72
C VAL A 14 -15.26 37.19 -40.22
N ALA A 15 -14.29 36.50 -39.62
CA ALA A 15 -14.21 36.21 -38.20
C ALA A 15 -13.25 37.19 -37.49
N ASP A 16 -13.53 37.46 -36.22
CA ASP A 16 -12.69 38.25 -35.30
C ASP A 16 -12.20 37.36 -34.12
N PRO A 17 -11.14 37.77 -33.36
CA PRO A 17 -10.09 36.81 -32.99
C PRO A 17 -9.92 36.51 -31.49
N ASP A 18 -9.16 35.45 -31.21
CA ASP A 18 -8.75 35.05 -29.86
C ASP A 18 -7.86 36.08 -29.12
N PRO A 19 -8.00 36.23 -27.78
CA PRO A 19 -7.17 37.12 -26.98
C PRO A 19 -5.76 36.55 -26.68
N PRO A 20 -4.72 37.40 -26.54
CA PRO A 20 -3.33 36.95 -26.51
C PRO A 20 -2.84 36.46 -25.13
N ARG A 21 -2.21 35.29 -25.13
CA ARG A 21 -1.46 34.70 -23.99
C ARG A 21 -0.15 35.46 -23.76
N LYS A 22 0.16 35.86 -22.51
CA LYS A 22 1.46 36.46 -22.13
C LYS A 22 2.15 35.74 -20.98
N THR A 23 3.46 35.61 -21.07
CA THR A 23 4.35 34.92 -20.13
C THR A 23 4.84 35.87 -19.03
N ARG A 24 5.04 35.35 -17.80
CA ARG A 24 5.60 36.10 -16.68
C ARG A 24 7.12 35.93 -16.61
N GLY A 25 7.86 36.99 -16.88
CA GLY A 25 9.27 37.13 -16.48
C GLY A 25 9.41 37.47 -15.00
N ARG A 26 10.55 37.15 -14.39
CA ARG A 26 10.83 37.33 -12.95
C ARG A 26 11.82 38.49 -12.74
N GLN A 27 11.41 39.54 -12.05
CA GLN A 27 12.31 40.62 -11.61
C GLN A 27 11.91 41.14 -10.22
N LYS A 28 12.91 41.62 -9.46
CA LYS A 28 12.72 42.17 -8.11
C LYS A 28 12.07 43.55 -8.18
N VAL A 29 11.27 43.87 -7.17
CA VAL A 29 10.96 45.25 -6.75
C VAL A 29 11.61 45.45 -5.38
N ALA A 30 12.10 46.67 -5.11
CA ALA A 30 12.61 47.06 -3.80
C ALA A 30 11.53 47.86 -3.06
N GLU A 31 11.51 47.72 -1.74
CA GLU A 31 10.62 48.44 -0.83
C GLU A 31 11.39 49.62 -0.18
N VAL A 32 10.68 50.63 0.31
CA VAL A 32 11.27 51.88 0.83
C VAL A 32 10.59 52.26 2.14
N ASP A 33 11.39 52.62 3.15
CA ASP A 33 10.99 52.78 4.54
C ASP A 33 10.10 54.00 4.85
N LEU A 34 9.29 53.88 5.90
CA LEU A 34 8.93 54.99 6.81
C LEU A 34 8.80 54.50 8.27
N ILE A 35 9.77 54.90 9.11
CA ILE A 35 9.60 55.55 10.45
C ILE A 35 8.56 54.96 11.44
N SER A 36 8.82 54.71 12.74
CA SER A 36 10.04 54.65 13.59
C SER A 36 9.62 54.24 15.03
N SER A 37 10.48 53.53 15.78
CA SER A 37 10.58 53.65 17.25
C SER A 37 11.87 53.00 17.77
N ASP A 38 12.72 53.75 18.47
CA ASP A 38 14.09 53.35 18.84
C ASP A 38 14.21 52.60 20.17
N VAL A 39 15.16 51.64 20.27
CA VAL A 39 16.06 51.46 21.43
C VAL A 39 17.44 50.94 20.97
N GLU A 40 18.50 51.66 21.36
CA GLU A 40 19.95 51.37 21.28
C GLU A 40 20.39 50.03 21.95
N VAL A 41 21.57 49.39 21.77
CA VAL A 41 22.82 49.46 20.94
C VAL A 41 23.47 48.04 21.01
N VAL A 42 24.60 47.62 20.40
CA VAL A 42 25.80 48.24 19.80
C VAL A 42 26.34 47.33 18.67
N GLU A 43 27.31 47.78 17.85
CA GLU A 43 28.14 46.90 17.01
C GLU A 43 29.65 47.25 17.13
N THR A 44 30.55 46.26 16.99
CA THR A 44 31.97 46.51 16.69
C THR A 44 32.55 45.51 15.68
N LYS A 45 33.39 46.01 14.76
CA LYS A 45 34.24 45.24 13.84
C LYS A 45 35.61 45.91 13.72
N PRO A 46 36.67 45.16 13.39
CA PRO A 46 37.54 45.62 12.30
C PRO A 46 38.00 44.50 11.35
N ALA A 47 38.67 44.87 10.24
CA ALA A 47 39.01 43.98 9.12
C ALA A 47 40.56 43.90 8.86
N PRO A 48 41.11 43.62 7.65
CA PRO A 48 42.03 42.48 7.48
C PRO A 48 43.47 42.82 7.04
N LYS A 49 44.38 41.83 7.00
CA LYS A 49 45.78 41.96 6.51
C LYS A 49 46.23 40.81 5.57
N ARG A 50 47.43 40.93 4.97
CA ARG A 50 47.82 40.33 3.66
C ARG A 50 49.13 39.51 3.71
N ARG A 51 49.22 38.49 2.83
CA ARG A 51 50.39 38.01 2.03
C ARG A 51 51.70 37.48 2.67
N GLY A 52 52.06 36.25 2.24
CA GLY A 52 53.42 35.73 1.94
C GLY A 52 53.27 34.33 1.29
N LYS A 53 53.77 33.98 0.08
CA LYS A 53 55.14 33.82 -0.46
C LYS A 53 55.98 32.73 0.26
N ALA A 54 56.67 31.79 -0.42
CA ALA A 54 56.90 31.57 -1.86
C ALA A 54 57.38 30.12 -2.21
N ALA A 55 57.56 29.85 -3.52
CA ALA A 55 58.26 28.70 -4.17
C ALA A 55 57.62 27.29 -3.99
N ALA A 56 57.25 26.53 -5.03
CA ALA A 56 57.95 26.04 -6.25
C ALA A 56 58.83 24.78 -5.97
N ALA A 57 58.91 23.78 -6.86
CA ALA A 57 58.78 23.84 -8.32
C ALA A 57 58.31 22.52 -8.99
N LYS A 58 57.86 22.63 -10.26
CA LYS A 58 57.81 21.63 -11.39
C LYS A 58 57.19 20.24 -11.10
N GLY A 59 56.31 19.67 -11.93
CA GLY A 59 56.10 19.82 -13.37
C GLY A 59 56.62 18.56 -14.09
N ALA A 60 55.94 17.96 -15.08
CA ALA A 60 54.80 18.46 -15.88
C ALA A 60 53.89 17.31 -16.39
N ASP A 61 52.79 17.66 -17.07
CA ASP A 61 52.29 17.18 -18.38
C ASP A 61 52.60 15.74 -18.84
N LEU A 62 51.73 14.94 -19.49
CA LEU A 62 50.33 14.98 -20.01
C LEU A 62 49.94 13.48 -20.32
N ASP A 63 48.83 13.01 -20.94
CA ASP A 63 47.66 13.57 -21.64
C ASP A 63 46.48 12.54 -21.71
N VAL A 64 45.33 12.97 -22.29
CA VAL A 64 44.23 12.23 -23.01
C VAL A 64 43.56 10.93 -22.44
N LEU A 65 42.24 10.89 -22.67
CA LEU A 65 41.19 9.86 -22.47
C LEU A 65 41.33 8.57 -23.36
N PRO A 66 40.33 7.65 -23.45
CA PRO A 66 39.71 6.81 -22.40
C PRO A 66 39.59 5.30 -22.81
N ALA A 67 39.24 4.43 -21.85
CA ALA A 67 38.63 3.11 -22.10
C ALA A 67 37.70 2.79 -20.90
N LEU A 68 36.50 2.18 -21.01
CA LEU A 68 36.09 0.93 -21.68
C LEU A 68 36.88 -0.28 -21.17
N ASP A 69 36.22 -1.11 -20.35
CA ASP A 69 36.70 -2.45 -20.00
C ASP A 69 35.57 -3.45 -20.19
N SER A 70 35.91 -4.69 -20.55
CA SER A 70 34.97 -5.67 -21.10
C SER A 70 35.32 -7.10 -20.69
N ASP A 71 34.33 -7.85 -20.21
CA ASP A 71 34.50 -9.24 -19.78
C ASP A 71 35.13 -10.14 -20.87
N VAL A 72 36.26 -10.77 -20.55
CA VAL A 72 36.87 -11.87 -21.33
C VAL A 72 37.33 -12.96 -20.37
N ASP A 73 36.78 -14.17 -20.52
CA ASP A 73 37.14 -15.35 -19.73
C ASP A 73 38.58 -15.83 -20.03
N VAL A 74 39.34 -16.14 -18.97
CA VAL A 74 40.59 -16.92 -19.06
C VAL A 74 40.70 -17.94 -17.92
N ALA A 75 41.00 -19.18 -18.29
CA ALA A 75 41.42 -20.29 -17.43
C ALA A 75 42.61 -21.02 -18.15
N PRO A 76 43.35 -21.98 -17.54
CA PRO A 76 43.15 -22.63 -16.24
C PRO A 76 44.43 -22.83 -15.38
N ALA A 77 44.28 -23.42 -14.18
CA ALA A 77 45.33 -24.22 -13.51
C ALA A 77 44.72 -25.22 -12.50
N GLN A 78 45.45 -26.29 -12.14
CA GLN A 78 44.98 -27.37 -11.24
C GLN A 78 45.96 -27.63 -10.08
N THR A 79 45.47 -27.86 -8.85
CA THR A 79 46.26 -28.43 -7.73
C THR A 79 45.50 -29.43 -6.86
N LYS A 80 45.89 -30.71 -7.06
CA LYS A 80 45.79 -31.95 -6.26
C LYS A 80 45.13 -31.95 -4.86
N LYS A 81 44.34 -33.01 -4.58
CA LYS A 81 43.80 -33.42 -3.26
C LYS A 81 44.75 -34.34 -2.47
N ALA A 82 44.56 -34.41 -1.14
CA ALA A 82 45.05 -35.45 -0.22
C ALA A 82 43.98 -35.74 0.88
N PRO A 83 44.07 -36.82 1.69
CA PRO A 83 42.87 -37.62 2.04
C PRO A 83 42.33 -37.56 3.49
N PRO A 84 41.09 -38.04 3.74
CA PRO A 84 40.40 -37.98 5.04
C PRO A 84 40.66 -39.19 5.98
N LYS A 85 40.26 -39.08 7.26
CA LYS A 85 40.27 -40.18 8.25
C LYS A 85 38.87 -40.50 8.82
N ARG A 86 38.64 -41.82 9.01
CA ARG A 86 37.58 -42.48 9.83
C ARG A 86 37.76 -42.14 11.33
N LYS A 87 36.84 -42.34 12.30
CA LYS A 87 35.51 -43.03 12.45
C LYS A 87 34.78 -42.26 13.63
N THR A 88 33.62 -42.59 14.23
CA THR A 88 33.03 -43.87 14.71
C THR A 88 31.50 -43.69 14.99
N LYS A 89 30.82 -44.61 15.69
CA LYS A 89 29.35 -44.65 15.89
C LYS A 89 28.97 -45.19 17.29
N ALA A 90 28.11 -44.49 18.04
CA ALA A 90 27.50 -44.85 19.33
C ALA A 90 26.25 -43.96 19.52
N THR A 91 25.00 -44.46 19.46
CA THR A 91 24.13 -45.07 20.50
C THR A 91 23.41 -44.06 21.43
N LYS A 92 22.12 -44.34 21.69
CA LYS A 92 21.20 -43.56 22.55
C LYS A 92 21.63 -43.55 24.02
N ASP A 93 21.15 -42.53 24.76
CA ASP A 93 20.25 -42.72 25.91
C ASP A 93 19.35 -41.46 26.07
N GLU A 94 18.33 -41.51 26.93
CA GLU A 94 17.23 -40.54 27.01
C GLU A 94 17.23 -39.74 28.33
N ILE A 95 17.05 -38.41 28.27
CA ILE A 95 16.76 -37.52 29.41
C ILE A 95 15.72 -36.48 28.95
N ILE A 96 14.80 -36.09 29.85
CA ILE A 96 13.70 -35.13 29.61
C ILE A 96 13.87 -33.92 30.54
N ALA A 97 13.98 -32.72 29.97
CA ALA A 97 14.00 -31.36 30.55
C ALA A 97 14.76 -30.44 29.55
N ASP A 98 14.50 -29.14 29.38
CA ASP A 98 13.36 -28.27 29.72
C ASP A 98 13.42 -27.06 28.72
N ASP A 99 12.49 -26.11 28.80
CA ASP A 99 12.39 -24.98 27.86
C ASP A 99 13.66 -24.10 27.74
N SER A 100 14.00 -23.69 26.52
CA SER A 100 14.98 -22.61 26.25
C SER A 100 14.92 -22.13 24.79
N ASP A 101 14.97 -20.81 24.60
CA ASP A 101 14.79 -20.16 23.29
C ASP A 101 15.81 -20.57 22.22
N ALA A 102 15.29 -20.80 21.01
CA ALA A 102 16.07 -20.91 19.77
C ALA A 102 15.37 -20.12 18.66
N PRO A 103 16.11 -19.46 17.74
CA PRO A 103 15.53 -18.54 16.77
C PRO A 103 14.58 -19.25 15.81
N VAL A 104 13.32 -18.83 15.82
CA VAL A 104 12.24 -19.45 15.03
C VAL A 104 12.42 -19.16 13.54
N THR A 105 12.92 -20.16 12.81
CA THR A 105 12.97 -20.08 11.33
C THR A 105 11.59 -20.33 10.71
N PHE A 106 11.40 -19.82 9.49
CA PHE A 106 10.14 -19.57 8.76
C PHE A 106 9.14 -20.75 8.56
N ASN A 107 9.35 -21.94 9.14
CA ASN A 107 8.64 -23.17 8.76
C ASN A 107 7.82 -23.86 9.87
N ASP A 108 7.88 -23.43 11.14
CA ASP A 108 7.20 -24.13 12.24
C ASP A 108 5.87 -23.49 12.69
N LYS A 109 4.79 -23.90 12.00
CA LYS A 109 3.40 -24.04 12.50
C LYS A 109 2.71 -22.83 13.15
N VAL A 110 1.88 -22.15 12.35
CA VAL A 110 0.61 -21.56 12.81
C VAL A 110 -0.51 -22.02 11.86
N ASN A 111 -1.75 -22.15 12.34
CA ASN A 111 -2.90 -22.65 11.56
C ASN A 111 -3.43 -21.62 10.54
N GLY A 112 -2.63 -21.33 9.51
CA GLY A 112 -3.06 -20.63 8.29
C GLY A 112 -2.60 -21.40 7.06
N LYS A 113 -3.39 -21.40 5.97
CA LYS A 113 -2.95 -21.98 4.69
C LYS A 113 -1.80 -21.15 4.12
N ASP A 114 -0.62 -21.75 3.97
CA ASP A 114 0.54 -21.10 3.34
C ASP A 114 0.22 -20.58 1.94
N THR A 115 0.15 -19.25 1.79
CA THR A 115 -0.09 -18.58 0.49
C THR A 115 1.20 -18.28 -0.26
N ALA A 116 2.37 -18.41 0.39
CA ALA A 116 3.67 -18.12 -0.19
C ALA A 116 3.99 -19.07 -1.37
N GLY A 117 4.26 -18.51 -2.54
CA GLY A 117 4.59 -19.28 -3.74
C GLY A 117 3.38 -19.76 -4.56
N GLN A 118 2.14 -19.62 -4.07
CA GLN A 118 0.95 -20.09 -4.79
C GLN A 118 0.69 -19.30 -6.08
N ALA A 119 1.05 -18.02 -6.16
CA ALA A 119 0.78 -17.20 -7.35
C ALA A 119 1.71 -17.52 -8.54
N GLN A 120 2.76 -18.32 -8.30
CA GLN A 120 3.66 -18.83 -9.35
C GLN A 120 3.14 -20.12 -10.01
N TYR A 121 1.98 -20.64 -9.61
CA TYR A 121 1.33 -21.79 -10.24
C TYR A 121 0.02 -21.35 -10.92
N ALA A 122 -0.14 -21.71 -12.19
CA ALA A 122 -1.38 -21.49 -12.94
C ALA A 122 -2.48 -22.42 -12.42
N LYS A 123 -3.63 -21.86 -12.05
CA LYS A 123 -4.83 -22.60 -11.65
C LYS A 123 -5.77 -22.81 -12.86
N ALA A 124 -5.71 -21.92 -13.85
CA ALA A 124 -6.45 -22.05 -15.10
C ALA A 124 -5.62 -22.73 -16.21
N GLU A 125 -6.16 -23.81 -16.80
CA GLU A 125 -5.53 -24.59 -17.89
C GLU A 125 -5.10 -23.77 -19.13
N LYS A 126 -5.65 -22.56 -19.30
CA LYS A 126 -5.46 -21.69 -20.47
C LYS A 126 -4.90 -20.32 -20.08
N LEU A 127 -4.20 -20.21 -18.95
CA LEU A 127 -3.56 -18.97 -18.52
C LEU A 127 -2.51 -18.51 -19.53
N ILE A 128 -2.68 -17.29 -20.07
CA ILE A 128 -1.72 -16.66 -21.00
C ILE A 128 -0.90 -15.63 -20.23
N ILE A 129 0.31 -16.03 -19.85
CA ILE A 129 1.31 -15.12 -19.29
C ILE A 129 1.86 -14.22 -20.42
N PRO A 130 1.91 -12.89 -20.25
CA PRO A 130 2.47 -12.00 -21.26
C PRO A 130 3.99 -12.20 -21.40
N VAL A 131 4.45 -12.45 -22.63
CA VAL A 131 5.87 -12.36 -22.98
C VAL A 131 6.33 -10.91 -22.79
N ASP A 132 7.52 -10.73 -22.25
CA ASP A 132 8.11 -9.41 -22.00
C ASP A 132 8.22 -8.58 -23.30
N GLU A 133 7.68 -7.35 -23.28
CA GLU A 133 7.43 -6.48 -24.45
C GLU A 133 8.66 -6.19 -25.32
N ALA A 134 9.85 -6.28 -24.74
CA ALA A 134 11.12 -6.08 -25.44
C ALA A 134 11.65 -7.34 -26.15
N CYS A 135 10.97 -8.48 -26.04
CA CYS A 135 11.36 -9.72 -26.70
C CYS A 135 10.92 -9.72 -28.17
N PRO A 136 11.84 -9.78 -29.16
CA PRO A 136 11.50 -9.69 -30.56
C PRO A 136 11.08 -11.04 -31.18
N HIS A 137 10.67 -12.02 -30.37
CA HIS A 137 10.33 -13.38 -30.81
C HIS A 137 8.86 -13.69 -30.49
N SER A 138 8.15 -14.32 -31.43
CA SER A 138 6.86 -14.94 -31.15
C SER A 138 7.01 -16.18 -30.27
N GLY A 139 6.03 -16.39 -29.39
CA GLY A 139 6.00 -17.51 -28.47
C GLY A 139 5.07 -17.27 -27.29
N ARG A 140 5.15 -18.15 -26.29
CA ARG A 140 4.44 -18.07 -25.01
C ARG A 140 5.42 -18.39 -23.88
N VAL A 141 5.19 -17.85 -22.68
CA VAL A 141 5.92 -18.32 -21.50
C VAL A 141 5.56 -19.78 -21.23
N PHE A 142 6.56 -20.58 -20.88
CA PHE A 142 6.38 -21.98 -20.52
C PHE A 142 5.73 -22.11 -19.14
N VAL A 143 4.67 -22.91 -19.08
CA VAL A 143 4.02 -23.37 -17.86
C VAL A 143 4.09 -24.90 -17.87
N ASP A 144 4.55 -25.51 -16.78
CA ASP A 144 4.59 -26.98 -16.69
C ASP A 144 3.17 -27.54 -16.56
N SER A 145 2.77 -28.36 -17.54
CA SER A 145 1.48 -29.05 -17.57
C SER A 145 1.24 -30.02 -16.40
N LYS A 146 2.27 -30.38 -15.61
CA LYS A 146 2.14 -31.32 -14.48
C LYS A 146 2.03 -30.64 -13.12
N SER A 147 2.86 -29.63 -12.86
CA SER A 147 2.86 -28.88 -11.59
C SER A 147 2.12 -27.55 -11.65
N GLY A 148 1.77 -27.06 -12.84
CA GLY A 148 1.23 -25.72 -13.06
C GLY A 148 2.27 -24.60 -12.95
N ILE A 149 3.55 -24.89 -12.66
CA ILE A 149 4.53 -23.83 -12.38
C ILE A 149 4.84 -22.98 -13.61
N ILE A 150 4.74 -21.67 -13.45
CA ILE A 150 5.02 -20.65 -14.46
C ILE A 150 6.52 -20.36 -14.44
N TYR A 151 7.23 -20.52 -15.56
CA TYR A 151 8.66 -20.19 -15.66
C TYR A 151 8.89 -18.73 -16.12
N ASP A 152 8.43 -17.80 -15.28
CA ASP A 152 8.73 -16.35 -15.33
C ASP A 152 9.26 -15.89 -13.98
N ALA A 153 10.49 -15.37 -13.94
CA ALA A 153 11.09 -14.80 -12.75
C ALA A 153 11.34 -13.29 -12.95
N ALA A 154 10.56 -12.47 -12.24
CA ALA A 154 10.90 -11.06 -12.02
C ALA A 154 11.83 -10.96 -10.80
N LEU A 155 13.04 -10.43 -11.00
CA LEU A 155 14.00 -10.18 -9.92
C LEU A 155 14.25 -8.68 -9.76
N ASN A 156 14.42 -8.21 -8.53
CA ASN A 156 14.71 -6.82 -8.18
C ASN A 156 15.91 -6.74 -7.23
N GLN A 157 16.73 -5.70 -7.38
CA GLN A 157 17.82 -5.39 -6.48
C GLN A 157 17.90 -3.88 -6.26
N THR A 158 17.63 -3.47 -5.03
CA THR A 158 17.90 -2.12 -4.53
C THR A 158 19.14 -2.14 -3.64
N ASN A 159 20.04 -1.17 -3.83
CA ASN A 159 21.16 -0.88 -2.93
C ASN A 159 21.39 0.64 -2.90
N ALA A 160 21.12 1.25 -1.75
CA ALA A 160 21.15 2.69 -1.57
C ALA A 160 22.56 3.28 -1.77
N SER A 161 23.59 2.76 -1.10
CA SER A 161 24.96 3.32 -1.19
C SER A 161 25.60 3.23 -2.57
N GLY A 162 25.28 2.21 -3.36
CA GLY A 162 25.68 2.13 -4.76
C GLY A 162 24.74 2.83 -5.75
N ASN A 163 23.68 3.52 -5.29
CA ASN A 163 22.57 4.04 -6.10
C ASN A 163 22.09 3.02 -7.16
N ASN A 164 21.89 1.78 -6.74
CA ASN A 164 21.38 0.71 -7.59
C ASN A 164 19.87 0.55 -7.32
N ASN A 165 19.05 0.68 -8.35
CA ASN A 165 17.67 0.19 -8.40
C ASN A 165 17.58 -0.56 -9.74
N LYS A 166 17.71 -1.90 -9.69
CA LYS A 166 17.97 -2.76 -10.85
C LYS A 166 16.94 -3.87 -10.94
N PHE A 167 16.50 -4.17 -12.16
CA PHE A 167 15.65 -5.33 -12.44
C PHE A 167 16.41 -6.39 -13.24
N TYR A 168 15.98 -7.66 -13.11
CA TYR A 168 16.41 -8.76 -13.97
C TYR A 168 15.19 -9.67 -14.21
N LYS A 169 14.63 -9.67 -15.43
CA LYS A 169 13.57 -10.59 -15.85
C LYS A 169 14.19 -11.85 -16.48
N ILE A 170 13.57 -12.99 -16.24
CA ILE A 170 13.91 -14.29 -16.87
C ILE A 170 12.60 -14.95 -17.28
N GLN A 171 12.42 -15.28 -18.56
CA GLN A 171 11.25 -16.03 -19.04
C GLN A 171 11.72 -17.22 -19.87
N LEU A 172 11.28 -18.43 -19.52
CA LEU A 172 11.40 -19.59 -20.39
C LEU A 172 10.28 -19.52 -21.45
N LEU A 173 10.63 -19.47 -22.72
CA LEU A 173 9.69 -19.29 -23.83
C LEU A 173 9.58 -20.56 -24.68
N THR A 174 8.36 -20.90 -25.06
CA THR A 174 8.02 -21.89 -26.08
C THR A 174 7.63 -21.16 -27.37
N GLY A 175 8.40 -21.37 -28.43
CA GLY A 175 8.16 -20.82 -29.77
C GLY A 175 7.28 -21.71 -30.65
N ASP A 176 6.82 -21.16 -31.77
CA ASP A 176 5.75 -21.74 -32.61
C ASP A 176 6.08 -23.11 -33.26
N GLN A 177 7.36 -23.51 -33.29
CA GLN A 177 7.83 -24.80 -33.80
C GLN A 177 8.16 -25.81 -32.68
N GLY A 178 7.72 -25.59 -31.44
CA GLY A 178 8.05 -26.43 -30.29
C GLY A 178 9.50 -26.28 -29.80
N THR A 179 10.18 -25.22 -30.23
CA THR A 179 11.52 -24.84 -29.77
C THR A 179 11.45 -24.06 -28.46
N PHE A 180 12.39 -24.29 -27.55
CA PHE A 180 12.46 -23.62 -26.25
C PHE A 180 13.70 -22.73 -26.16
N ARG A 181 13.55 -21.52 -25.61
CA ARG A 181 14.63 -20.56 -25.36
C ARG A 181 14.36 -19.76 -24.10
N THR A 182 15.40 -19.28 -23.43
CA THR A 182 15.30 -18.47 -22.21
C THR A 182 15.60 -17.01 -22.53
N TRP A 183 14.57 -16.16 -22.46
CA TRP A 183 14.71 -14.72 -22.54
C TRP A 183 15.20 -14.14 -21.21
N THR A 184 16.09 -13.16 -21.28
CA THR A 184 16.56 -12.39 -20.13
C THR A 184 16.61 -10.91 -20.49
N ARG A 185 16.17 -10.03 -19.57
CA ARG A 185 16.28 -8.57 -19.73
C ARG A 185 16.61 -7.90 -18.40
N TRP A 186 17.53 -6.94 -18.39
CA TRP A 186 18.04 -6.31 -17.17
C TRP A 186 18.47 -4.86 -17.38
N GLY A 187 18.41 -4.05 -16.33
CA GLY A 187 18.84 -2.65 -16.40
C GLY A 187 18.61 -1.89 -15.10
N ARG A 188 18.87 -0.57 -15.12
CA ARG A 188 18.28 0.33 -14.12
C ARG A 188 16.77 0.36 -14.36
N VAL A 189 16.02 0.40 -13.27
CA VAL A 189 14.57 0.60 -13.27
C VAL A 189 14.20 1.95 -13.90
N GLY A 190 13.04 2.01 -14.56
CA GLY A 190 12.64 3.11 -15.43
C GLY A 190 13.33 3.16 -16.81
N ALA A 191 14.17 2.18 -17.15
CA ALA A 191 14.84 2.09 -18.46
C ALA A 191 14.63 0.73 -19.14
N THR A 192 14.68 0.70 -20.48
CA THR A 192 14.50 -0.52 -21.29
C THR A 192 15.51 -1.62 -20.94
N GLY A 193 16.75 -1.23 -20.64
CA GLY A 193 17.82 -2.15 -20.28
C GLY A 193 18.48 -2.86 -21.48
N GLN A 194 19.29 -3.86 -21.16
CA GLN A 194 19.90 -4.82 -22.09
C GLN A 194 19.15 -6.15 -22.02
N SER A 195 19.27 -6.98 -23.06
CA SER A 195 18.61 -8.29 -23.11
C SER A 195 19.44 -9.33 -23.85
N ALA A 196 19.23 -10.61 -23.52
CA ALA A 196 19.79 -11.74 -24.23
C ALA A 196 18.77 -12.88 -24.33
N LEU A 197 18.76 -13.56 -25.47
CA LEU A 197 18.01 -14.79 -25.70
C LEU A 197 18.98 -15.97 -25.67
N LEU A 198 18.72 -16.96 -24.82
CA LEU A 198 19.63 -18.04 -24.48
C LEU A 198 19.04 -19.41 -24.87
N GLY A 199 19.93 -20.37 -25.10
CA GLY A 199 19.57 -21.77 -25.36
C GLY A 199 19.52 -22.14 -26.85
N ASN A 200 19.84 -23.41 -27.12
CA ASN A 200 19.99 -23.99 -28.46
C ASN A 200 18.66 -24.35 -29.16
N GLY A 201 17.52 -24.19 -28.48
CA GLY A 201 16.19 -24.58 -28.98
C GLY A 201 15.60 -25.81 -28.29
N SER A 202 16.38 -26.57 -27.52
CA SER A 202 15.90 -27.72 -26.74
C SER A 202 15.39 -27.33 -25.35
N PHE A 203 14.36 -28.04 -24.87
CA PHE A 203 13.75 -27.79 -23.55
C PHE A 203 14.77 -27.83 -22.40
N HIS A 204 15.59 -28.88 -22.35
CA HIS A 204 16.53 -29.10 -21.25
C HIS A 204 17.63 -28.02 -21.16
N ASP A 205 18.17 -27.59 -22.30
CA ASP A 205 19.17 -26.51 -22.34
C ASP A 205 18.53 -25.15 -21.98
N ALA A 206 17.34 -24.86 -22.49
CA ALA A 206 16.63 -23.64 -22.14
C ALA A 206 16.29 -23.57 -20.64
N LEU A 207 15.76 -24.66 -20.06
CA LEU A 207 15.51 -24.80 -18.63
C LEU A 207 16.79 -24.66 -17.80
N SER A 208 17.89 -25.30 -18.20
CA SER A 208 19.18 -25.16 -17.52
C SER A 208 19.71 -23.72 -17.55
N ASN A 209 19.53 -23.00 -18.67
CA ASN A 209 19.85 -21.58 -18.76
C ASN A 209 18.95 -20.72 -17.85
N PHE A 210 17.65 -21.04 -17.72
CA PHE A 210 16.73 -20.36 -16.80
C PHE A 210 17.17 -20.54 -15.34
N GLU A 211 17.34 -21.77 -14.89
CA GLU A 211 17.72 -22.09 -13.50
C GLU A 211 19.10 -21.54 -13.15
N LYS A 212 20.07 -21.63 -14.07
CA LYS A 212 21.39 -21.02 -13.91
C LYS A 212 21.29 -19.51 -13.75
N LYS A 213 20.58 -18.80 -14.63
CA LYS A 213 20.46 -17.33 -14.55
C LYS A 213 19.69 -16.88 -13.31
N PHE A 214 18.68 -17.64 -12.86
CA PHE A 214 18.04 -17.39 -11.58
C PHE A 214 19.06 -17.50 -10.43
N LYS A 215 19.76 -18.63 -10.35
CA LYS A 215 20.73 -18.94 -9.28
C LYS A 215 21.95 -18.01 -9.25
N ASP A 216 22.45 -17.58 -10.41
CA ASP A 216 23.53 -16.58 -10.52
C ASP A 216 23.13 -15.25 -9.85
N LYS A 217 21.86 -14.85 -9.98
CA LYS A 217 21.33 -13.52 -9.59
C LYS A 217 20.69 -13.48 -8.21
N SER A 218 19.89 -14.48 -7.81
CA SER A 218 19.30 -14.60 -6.46
C SER A 218 20.21 -15.35 -5.47
N GLY A 219 21.05 -16.26 -5.95
CA GLY A 219 21.80 -17.19 -5.12
C GLY A 219 20.98 -18.38 -4.58
N LEU A 220 19.72 -18.53 -5.01
CA LEU A 220 18.79 -19.61 -4.64
C LEU A 220 18.58 -20.57 -5.82
N ASN A 221 18.18 -21.83 -5.59
CA ASN A 221 17.68 -22.67 -6.68
C ASN A 221 16.23 -22.28 -7.00
N TRP A 222 15.73 -22.62 -8.19
CA TRP A 222 14.35 -22.26 -8.60
C TRP A 222 13.25 -22.93 -7.73
N ASN A 223 13.54 -24.11 -7.18
CA ASN A 223 12.66 -24.78 -6.22
C ASN A 223 12.62 -24.00 -4.88
N ASP A 224 13.72 -23.36 -4.50
CA ASP A 224 13.88 -22.61 -3.25
C ASP A 224 13.55 -21.10 -3.44
N ARG A 225 12.86 -20.73 -4.52
CA ARG A 225 12.69 -19.33 -4.96
C ARG A 225 12.03 -18.39 -3.94
N ASN A 226 11.26 -18.95 -3.00
CA ASN A 226 10.55 -18.20 -1.96
C ASN A 226 11.34 -18.04 -0.66
N SER A 227 12.50 -18.71 -0.53
CA SER A 227 13.36 -18.64 0.65
C SER A 227 13.97 -17.24 0.84
N ALA A 228 14.42 -16.96 2.07
CA ALA A 228 15.00 -15.67 2.43
C ALA A 228 16.09 -15.20 1.43
N PRO A 229 16.08 -13.92 0.99
CA PRO A 229 17.07 -13.40 0.06
C PRO A 229 18.48 -13.41 0.65
N LYS A 230 19.47 -13.61 -0.21
CA LYS A 230 20.88 -13.51 0.18
C LYS A 230 21.35 -12.05 0.12
N SER A 231 22.08 -11.61 1.13
CA SER A 231 22.63 -10.25 1.16
C SER A 231 23.44 -9.95 -0.10
N GLY A 232 23.27 -8.74 -0.67
CA GLY A 232 23.91 -8.32 -1.91
C GLY A 232 23.42 -9.02 -3.20
N LYS A 233 22.42 -9.89 -3.15
CA LYS A 233 21.80 -10.54 -4.34
C LYS A 233 20.47 -9.89 -4.73
N TYR A 234 19.81 -10.44 -5.75
CA TYR A 234 18.48 -10.00 -6.19
C TYR A 234 17.41 -10.76 -5.41
N VAL A 235 16.36 -10.03 -5.01
CA VAL A 235 15.11 -10.56 -4.45
C VAL A 235 14.21 -11.05 -5.58
N PHE A 236 13.50 -12.16 -5.37
CA PHE A 236 12.47 -12.65 -6.27
C PHE A 236 11.12 -11.98 -5.98
N LEU A 237 10.52 -11.39 -7.01
CA LEU A 237 9.17 -10.83 -6.99
C LEU A 237 8.21 -11.85 -7.59
N GLU A 238 7.51 -12.56 -6.72
CA GLU A 238 6.42 -13.44 -7.10
C GLU A 238 5.29 -12.60 -7.70
N ARG A 239 4.93 -12.83 -8.96
CA ARG A 239 3.89 -12.08 -9.65
C ARG A 239 2.62 -12.91 -9.75
N ASN A 240 1.49 -12.32 -9.37
CA ASN A 240 0.20 -12.89 -9.72
C ASN A 240 -0.10 -12.65 -11.20
N TYR A 241 -0.76 -13.61 -11.86
CA TYR A 241 -1.18 -13.53 -13.25
C TYR A 241 -2.67 -13.83 -13.45
N GLU A 242 -3.37 -14.27 -12.39
CA GLU A 242 -4.79 -14.60 -12.39
C GLU A 242 -5.57 -13.57 -11.57
N PRO A 243 -6.79 -13.18 -11.97
CA PRO A 243 -7.69 -12.52 -11.02
C PRO A 243 -7.94 -13.48 -9.86
N GLU A 244 -7.80 -13.02 -8.61
CA GLU A 244 -8.10 -13.85 -7.44
C GLU A 244 -9.61 -14.07 -7.36
N SER A 245 -10.07 -15.20 -7.90
CA SER A 245 -11.40 -15.72 -7.63
C SER A 245 -11.49 -16.14 -6.17
N ASP A 246 -12.45 -15.59 -5.42
CA ASP A 246 -12.64 -15.82 -3.98
C ASP A 246 -12.49 -17.30 -3.59
N VAL A 247 -11.48 -17.58 -2.75
CA VAL A 247 -11.17 -18.93 -2.23
C VAL A 247 -12.10 -19.39 -1.09
N ASP A 248 -13.33 -18.88 -1.09
CA ASP A 248 -14.40 -19.12 -0.10
C ASP A 248 -15.81 -19.19 -0.72
N ARG A 249 -15.96 -19.29 -2.06
CA ARG A 249 -17.26 -19.58 -2.70
C ARG A 249 -17.33 -21.03 -3.16
N GLU A 250 -18.31 -21.78 -2.65
CA GLU A 250 -18.59 -23.16 -3.08
C GLU A 250 -19.01 -23.23 -4.56
N ASP A 251 -18.69 -24.34 -5.22
CA ASP A 251 -18.83 -24.51 -6.66
C ASP A 251 -20.28 -24.36 -7.16
N THR A 252 -20.47 -23.44 -8.12
CA THR A 252 -21.59 -23.51 -9.08
C THR A 252 -21.02 -23.79 -10.48
N PRO A 253 -21.41 -24.89 -11.16
CA PRO A 253 -20.80 -25.26 -12.44
C PRO A 253 -21.03 -24.24 -13.56
N ASN A 254 -19.95 -23.85 -14.25
CA ASN A 254 -20.03 -23.14 -15.53
C ASN A 254 -20.52 -24.09 -16.62
N ASP A 255 -21.78 -23.97 -17.06
CA ASP A 255 -22.32 -24.71 -18.21
C ASP A 255 -21.91 -24.04 -19.53
N ASP A 256 -20.64 -24.24 -19.91
CA ASP A 256 -19.99 -23.63 -21.07
C ASP A 256 -20.44 -24.30 -22.39
N LYS A 257 -21.35 -23.63 -23.14
CA LYS A 257 -21.80 -24.08 -24.47
C LYS A 257 -21.62 -23.02 -25.54
N GLN A 258 -20.64 -23.25 -26.39
CA GLN A 258 -20.34 -22.50 -27.59
C GLN A 258 -21.51 -22.53 -28.60
N GLN A 259 -21.73 -21.44 -29.33
CA GLN A 259 -21.38 -21.40 -30.76
C GLN A 259 -21.39 -19.96 -31.29
N GLY A 260 -20.38 -19.62 -32.09
CA GLY A 260 -20.34 -18.36 -32.83
C GLY A 260 -20.86 -18.55 -34.25
N ASN A 261 -21.64 -17.58 -34.75
CA ASN A 261 -21.74 -17.34 -36.18
C ASN A 261 -21.82 -15.82 -36.46
N GLY A 262 -21.27 -15.39 -37.59
CA GLY A 262 -21.01 -13.98 -37.86
C GLY A 262 -22.29 -13.19 -38.20
N SER A 263 -22.64 -12.23 -37.35
CA SER A 263 -23.55 -11.14 -37.71
C SER A 263 -22.94 -9.80 -37.32
N ARG A 264 -23.15 -8.78 -38.18
CA ARG A 264 -22.62 -7.44 -37.96
C ARG A 264 -23.34 -6.79 -36.78
N SER A 265 -22.69 -6.79 -35.62
CA SER A 265 -23.24 -6.12 -34.44
C SER A 265 -23.49 -4.65 -34.74
N ARG A 266 -24.75 -4.22 -34.67
CA ARG A 266 -25.10 -2.80 -34.61
C ARG A 266 -24.45 -2.22 -33.36
N SER A 267 -24.01 -0.97 -33.41
CA SER A 267 -23.46 -0.25 -32.26
C SER A 267 -24.48 -0.21 -31.13
N ALA A 268 -24.38 -1.17 -30.20
CA ALA A 268 -25.17 -1.19 -28.99
C ALA A 268 -24.79 0.04 -28.17
N SER A 269 -25.77 0.88 -27.85
CA SER A 269 -25.58 1.95 -26.88
C SER A 269 -25.06 1.35 -25.58
N PRO A 270 -24.08 1.97 -24.88
CA PRO A 270 -23.64 1.48 -23.59
C PRO A 270 -24.84 1.35 -22.65
N ALA A 271 -24.90 0.26 -21.90
CA ALA A 271 -25.99 -0.01 -20.97
C ALA A 271 -26.17 1.16 -20.00
N LYS A 272 -27.42 1.52 -19.69
CA LYS A 272 -27.70 2.62 -18.77
C LYS A 272 -27.43 2.15 -17.34
N CYS A 273 -26.59 2.90 -16.61
CA CYS A 273 -26.36 2.72 -15.18
C CYS A 273 -27.69 2.68 -14.40
N THR A 274 -27.85 1.69 -13.52
CA THR A 274 -29.05 1.53 -12.68
C THR A 274 -28.91 2.18 -11.30
N LEU A 275 -27.67 2.36 -10.82
CA LEU A 275 -27.38 3.06 -9.56
C LEU A 275 -28.02 4.46 -9.47
N GLN A 276 -28.49 4.82 -8.27
CA GLN A 276 -28.92 6.18 -7.94
C GLN A 276 -27.76 7.18 -8.11
N THR A 277 -28.05 8.44 -8.46
CA THR A 277 -27.01 9.44 -8.76
C THR A 277 -25.93 9.60 -7.67
N PRO A 278 -26.26 9.69 -6.36
CA PRO A 278 -25.25 9.70 -5.30
C PRO A 278 -24.33 8.46 -5.33
N VAL A 279 -24.91 7.26 -5.40
CA VAL A 279 -24.18 5.99 -5.41
C VAL A 279 -23.31 5.87 -6.67
N LYS A 280 -23.84 6.29 -7.82
CA LYS A 280 -23.09 6.38 -9.08
C LYS A 280 -21.84 7.26 -8.92
N SER A 281 -21.98 8.47 -8.38
CA SER A 281 -20.85 9.39 -8.20
C SER A 281 -19.88 8.97 -7.10
N LEU A 282 -20.33 8.20 -6.12
CA LEU A 282 -19.43 7.51 -5.17
C LEU A 282 -18.62 6.40 -5.87
N MET A 283 -19.24 5.58 -6.73
CA MET A 283 -18.51 4.57 -7.52
C MET A 283 -17.53 5.22 -8.52
N GLU A 284 -17.87 6.38 -9.10
CA GLU A 284 -16.98 7.17 -9.96
C GLU A 284 -15.80 7.80 -9.20
N LEU A 285 -15.91 7.99 -7.89
CA LEU A 285 -14.83 8.45 -7.01
C LEU A 285 -13.90 7.31 -6.58
N ILE A 286 -14.47 6.22 -6.06
CA ILE A 286 -13.72 5.07 -5.53
C ILE A 286 -12.95 4.34 -6.63
N PHE A 287 -13.59 4.10 -7.79
CA PHE A 287 -13.01 3.36 -8.91
C PHE A 287 -12.41 4.29 -9.99
N ASN A 288 -11.87 5.43 -9.57
CA ASN A 288 -11.21 6.39 -10.45
C ASN A 288 -9.74 5.97 -10.70
N ALA A 289 -9.41 5.65 -11.96
CA ALA A 289 -8.07 5.21 -12.33
C ALA A 289 -7.00 6.31 -12.17
N ASP A 290 -7.37 7.57 -12.34
CA ASP A 290 -6.45 8.71 -12.22
C ASP A 290 -6.11 8.96 -10.74
N TYR A 291 -7.09 8.92 -9.83
CA TYR A 291 -6.83 9.04 -8.38
C TYR A 291 -6.06 7.85 -7.80
N ILE A 292 -6.25 6.64 -8.35
CA ILE A 292 -5.41 5.47 -8.04
C ILE A 292 -3.96 5.69 -8.50
N ALA A 293 -3.76 6.26 -9.70
CA ALA A 293 -2.43 6.60 -10.20
C ALA A 293 -1.75 7.74 -9.39
N GLU A 294 -2.48 8.80 -9.05
CA GLU A 294 -2.01 9.89 -8.19
C GLU A 294 -1.65 9.38 -6.79
N THR A 295 -2.45 8.48 -6.21
CA THR A 295 -2.16 7.83 -4.92
C THR A 295 -0.90 6.98 -4.97
N MET A 296 -0.70 6.16 -6.01
CA MET A 296 0.54 5.40 -6.16
C MET A 296 1.76 6.31 -6.34
N ALA A 297 1.62 7.44 -7.05
CA ALA A 297 2.70 8.41 -7.25
C ALA A 297 3.07 9.18 -5.98
N ASP A 298 2.08 9.65 -5.20
CA ASP A 298 2.25 10.28 -3.88
C ASP A 298 3.02 9.36 -2.92
N MET A 299 2.64 8.08 -2.88
CA MET A 299 3.31 7.06 -2.07
C MET A 299 4.59 6.49 -2.74
N SER A 300 5.07 7.10 -3.83
CA SER A 300 6.33 6.76 -4.53
C SER A 300 6.43 5.33 -5.07
N TYR A 301 5.31 4.64 -5.32
CA TYR A 301 5.26 3.25 -5.75
C TYR A 301 5.47 3.07 -7.27
N ASP A 302 6.40 2.20 -7.66
CA ASP A 302 6.70 1.91 -9.07
C ASP A 302 5.72 0.87 -9.66
N ALA A 303 4.52 1.38 -9.99
CA ALA A 303 3.46 0.64 -10.65
C ALA A 303 3.79 0.20 -12.10
N GLN A 304 4.87 0.72 -12.71
CA GLN A 304 5.31 0.26 -14.05
C GLN A 304 6.10 -1.04 -13.93
N LYS A 305 6.94 -1.15 -12.90
CA LYS A 305 7.76 -2.34 -12.59
C LYS A 305 6.94 -3.46 -11.94
N LEU A 306 5.98 -3.11 -11.07
CA LEU A 306 5.05 -4.06 -10.48
C LEU A 306 3.62 -3.46 -10.44
N PRO A 307 2.82 -3.63 -11.50
CA PRO A 307 1.42 -3.21 -11.50
C PRO A 307 0.62 -3.91 -10.39
N LEU A 308 -0.37 -3.23 -9.80
CA LEU A 308 -1.19 -3.75 -8.69
C LEU A 308 -1.73 -5.17 -8.95
N GLY A 309 -2.28 -5.45 -10.13
CA GLY A 309 -2.79 -6.78 -10.46
C GLY A 309 -1.74 -7.87 -10.66
N ASN A 310 -0.45 -7.54 -10.61
CA ASN A 310 0.64 -8.51 -10.51
C ASN A 310 1.24 -8.58 -9.10
N LEU A 311 0.87 -7.68 -8.17
CA LEU A 311 1.33 -7.69 -6.80
C LEU A 311 0.69 -8.87 -6.03
N SER A 312 1.48 -9.91 -5.77
CA SER A 312 1.05 -11.05 -4.97
C SER A 312 0.92 -10.67 -3.49
N ARG A 313 -0.09 -11.24 -2.79
CA ARG A 313 -0.27 -11.04 -1.34
C ARG A 313 0.98 -11.47 -0.55
N SER A 314 1.64 -12.56 -0.97
CA SER A 314 2.92 -13.02 -0.42
C SER A 314 4.08 -12.02 -0.58
N THR A 315 4.07 -11.16 -1.61
CA THR A 315 5.08 -10.09 -1.76
C THR A 315 4.79 -8.89 -0.86
N ILE A 316 3.51 -8.57 -0.61
CA ILE A 316 3.10 -7.62 0.44
C ILE A 316 3.54 -8.12 1.82
N LEU A 317 3.28 -9.39 2.16
CA LEU A 317 3.69 -9.99 3.44
C LEU A 317 5.21 -10.02 3.63
N ARG A 318 5.99 -10.34 2.58
CA ARG A 318 7.46 -10.23 2.62
C ARG A 318 7.95 -8.78 2.74
N GLY A 319 7.20 -7.82 2.21
CA GLY A 319 7.42 -6.38 2.45
C GLY A 319 7.19 -6.00 3.92
N TYR A 320 6.09 -6.46 4.52
CA TYR A 320 5.82 -6.26 5.95
C TYR A 320 6.92 -6.87 6.82
N GLN A 321 7.32 -8.11 6.55
CA GLN A 321 8.39 -8.77 7.31
C GLN A 321 9.70 -7.98 7.25
N ALA A 322 10.10 -7.45 6.09
CA ALA A 322 11.30 -6.62 5.98
C ALA A 322 11.22 -5.30 6.80
N LEU A 323 10.02 -4.74 7.01
CA LEU A 323 9.81 -3.61 7.94
C LEU A 323 9.75 -4.06 9.40
N LYS A 324 9.31 -5.29 9.68
CA LYS A 324 9.37 -5.90 11.01
C LYS A 324 10.80 -6.18 11.44
N ASP A 325 11.63 -6.73 10.56
CA ASP A 325 13.06 -6.93 10.79
C ASP A 325 13.75 -5.59 11.12
N LEU A 326 13.44 -4.52 10.37
CA LEU A 326 13.90 -3.15 10.68
C LEU A 326 13.42 -2.65 12.05
N SER A 327 12.14 -2.88 12.40
CA SER A 327 11.59 -2.48 13.69
C SER A 327 12.24 -3.22 14.86
N THR A 328 12.52 -4.52 14.71
CA THR A 328 13.19 -5.30 15.76
C THR A 328 14.62 -4.80 15.94
N LEU A 329 15.33 -4.50 14.84
CA LEU A 329 16.68 -3.93 14.88
C LEU A 329 16.72 -2.52 15.49
N PHE A 330 15.69 -1.68 15.29
CA PHE A 330 15.59 -0.38 15.96
C PHE A 330 15.43 -0.52 17.49
N ASN A 331 14.72 -1.57 17.94
CA ASN A 331 14.47 -1.84 19.35
C ASN A 331 15.67 -2.52 20.04
N ASP A 332 16.34 -3.46 19.37
CA ASP A 332 17.63 -4.02 19.82
C ASP A 332 18.74 -3.85 18.75
N PRO A 333 19.57 -2.80 18.87
CA PRO A 333 20.72 -2.58 18.01
C PRO A 333 21.79 -3.69 18.03
N ASN A 334 21.79 -4.59 19.02
CA ASN A 334 22.76 -5.68 19.11
C ASN A 334 22.54 -6.74 18.02
N LEU A 335 21.31 -6.88 17.51
CA LEU A 335 20.94 -7.81 16.43
C LEU A 335 21.76 -7.60 15.14
N ALA A 336 22.23 -6.38 14.90
CA ALA A 336 23.16 -6.07 13.81
C ALA A 336 24.42 -6.97 13.86
N HIS A 337 24.95 -7.24 15.05
CA HIS A 337 26.15 -8.04 15.21
C HIS A 337 25.85 -9.54 15.40
N SER A 338 24.84 -9.90 16.19
CA SER A 338 24.51 -11.30 16.47
C SER A 338 23.85 -12.03 15.29
N GLU A 339 22.91 -11.38 14.59
CA GLU A 339 22.19 -11.99 13.47
C GLU A 339 22.76 -11.63 12.10
N HIS A 340 23.28 -10.40 11.95
CA HIS A 340 23.71 -9.88 10.64
C HIS A 340 25.23 -9.70 10.51
N GLY A 341 26.01 -9.94 11.57
CA GLY A 341 27.47 -9.87 11.56
C GLY A 341 28.07 -8.52 11.14
N THR A 342 27.30 -7.43 11.20
CA THR A 342 27.62 -6.11 10.61
C THR A 342 27.41 -4.97 11.62
N PRO A 343 27.95 -3.76 11.37
CA PRO A 343 27.62 -2.58 12.17
C PRO A 343 26.15 -2.16 11.98
N TYR A 344 25.53 -1.61 13.03
CA TYR A 344 24.12 -1.15 13.02
C TYR A 344 23.70 -0.38 11.76
N ASN A 345 24.48 0.62 11.34
CA ASN A 345 24.18 1.42 10.16
C ASN A 345 24.17 0.62 8.83
N GLU A 346 24.97 -0.45 8.75
CA GLU A 346 25.03 -1.34 7.58
C GLU A 346 23.88 -2.35 7.60
N ALA A 347 23.54 -2.89 8.78
CA ALA A 347 22.36 -3.72 9.00
C ALA A 347 21.06 -2.98 8.64
N VAL A 348 20.87 -1.75 9.14
CA VAL A 348 19.72 -0.88 8.81
C VAL A 348 19.64 -0.58 7.31
N GLU A 349 20.78 -0.33 6.65
CA GLU A 349 20.80 -0.17 5.19
C GLU A 349 20.52 -1.49 4.44
N MET A 350 21.01 -2.63 4.91
CA MET A 350 20.75 -3.95 4.32
C MET A 350 19.26 -4.30 4.36
N LEU A 351 18.60 -4.13 5.50
CA LEU A 351 17.17 -4.42 5.63
C LEU A 351 16.31 -3.40 4.88
N SER A 352 16.67 -2.11 4.88
CA SER A 352 16.06 -1.10 3.99
C SER A 352 16.15 -1.52 2.52
N ASN A 353 17.33 -1.94 2.07
CA ASN A 353 17.56 -2.42 0.71
C ASN A 353 16.75 -3.68 0.40
N CYS A 354 16.52 -4.55 1.38
CA CYS A 354 15.63 -5.72 1.25
C CYS A 354 14.17 -5.27 1.03
N TYR A 355 13.65 -4.36 1.86
CA TYR A 355 12.32 -3.79 1.71
C TYR A 355 12.09 -3.17 0.32
N TYR A 356 12.95 -2.24 -0.12
CA TYR A 356 12.86 -1.64 -1.48
C TYR A 356 13.20 -2.62 -2.61
N SER A 357 13.64 -3.83 -2.29
CA SER A 357 13.77 -4.93 -3.25
C SER A 357 12.47 -5.75 -3.37
N TYR A 358 11.68 -5.88 -2.30
CA TYR A 358 10.32 -6.44 -2.35
C TYR A 358 9.28 -5.45 -2.88
N ILE A 359 9.35 -4.18 -2.49
CA ILE A 359 8.35 -3.14 -2.78
C ILE A 359 8.98 -2.08 -3.71
N PRO A 360 8.74 -2.16 -5.03
CA PRO A 360 9.32 -1.26 -5.99
C PRO A 360 8.92 0.21 -5.74
N HIS A 361 9.93 1.07 -5.61
CA HIS A 361 9.78 2.50 -5.49
C HIS A 361 10.35 3.23 -6.71
N ASP A 362 9.62 4.25 -7.19
CA ASP A 362 10.17 5.20 -8.16
C ASP A 362 10.92 6.31 -7.44
N VAL A 363 12.25 6.20 -7.48
CA VAL A 363 13.19 7.23 -7.01
C VAL A 363 13.90 7.91 -8.19
N GLY A 364 13.50 7.60 -9.43
CA GLY A 364 14.11 8.06 -10.67
C GLY A 364 15.63 7.87 -10.69
N ARG A 365 16.35 9.00 -10.66
CA ARG A 365 17.84 9.04 -10.63
C ARG A 365 18.42 9.20 -9.21
N ASN A 366 17.58 9.48 -8.22
CA ASN A 366 18.02 9.69 -6.84
C ASN A 366 18.42 8.35 -6.19
N ARG A 367 19.19 8.45 -5.11
CA ARG A 367 19.51 7.31 -4.23
C ARG A 367 18.23 6.92 -3.46
N PRO A 368 17.87 5.63 -3.38
CA PRO A 368 16.84 5.14 -2.46
C PRO A 368 17.14 5.61 -1.01
N PRO A 369 16.16 6.18 -0.29
CA PRO A 369 16.37 6.60 1.10
C PRO A 369 16.60 5.38 1.99
N VAL A 370 17.40 5.53 3.05
CA VAL A 370 17.55 4.48 4.07
C VAL A 370 16.51 4.71 5.15
N ILE A 371 15.79 3.66 5.55
CA ILE A 371 14.79 3.73 6.63
C ILE A 371 15.58 3.72 7.94
N ARG A 372 15.79 4.89 8.54
CA ARG A 372 16.59 5.07 9.78
C ARG A 372 15.76 5.42 11.01
N GLU A 373 14.51 5.79 10.80
CA GLU A 373 13.62 6.38 11.78
C GLU A 373 12.25 5.71 11.66
N THR A 374 11.56 5.56 12.79
CA THR A 374 10.20 4.99 12.88
C THR A 374 9.20 5.74 11.99
N GLU A 375 9.44 7.02 11.71
CA GLU A 375 8.63 7.85 10.82
C GLU A 375 8.69 7.46 9.35
N ARG A 376 9.86 7.06 8.86
CA ARG A 376 9.93 6.50 7.51
C ARG A 376 9.26 5.13 7.49
N LEU A 377 9.51 4.30 8.51
CA LEU A 377 8.91 2.97 8.67
C LEU A 377 7.37 3.01 8.67
N ARG A 378 6.73 3.95 9.39
CA ARG A 378 5.27 4.14 9.41
C ARG A 378 4.69 4.52 8.04
N LYS A 379 5.40 5.35 7.28
CA LYS A 379 4.99 5.73 5.91
C LYS A 379 5.08 4.52 4.96
N GLU A 380 6.11 3.69 5.10
CA GLU A 380 6.22 2.42 4.36
C GLU A 380 5.15 1.37 4.76
N VAL A 381 4.77 1.32 6.04
CA VAL A 381 3.65 0.49 6.53
C VAL A 381 2.32 0.95 5.91
N THR A 382 2.07 2.27 5.88
CA THR A 382 0.85 2.86 5.32
C THR A 382 0.75 2.62 3.80
N LEU A 383 1.88 2.59 3.10
CA LEU A 383 1.97 2.15 1.71
C LEU A 383 1.55 0.68 1.55
N LEU A 384 2.06 -0.25 2.36
CA LEU A 384 1.68 -1.68 2.28
C LEU A 384 0.18 -1.90 2.56
N GLU A 385 -0.41 -1.15 3.49
CA GLU A 385 -1.85 -1.19 3.77
C GLU A 385 -2.65 -0.71 2.56
N SER A 386 -2.30 0.47 2.02
CA SER A 386 -3.00 1.05 0.86
C SER A 386 -2.82 0.21 -0.41
N LEU A 387 -1.66 -0.43 -0.61
CA LEU A 387 -1.43 -1.40 -1.68
C LEU A 387 -2.33 -2.64 -1.54
N THR A 388 -2.67 -3.06 -0.30
CA THR A 388 -3.57 -4.18 -0.06
C THR A 388 -5.00 -3.81 -0.45
N ASP A 389 -5.51 -2.67 0.01
CA ASP A 389 -6.84 -2.17 -0.35
C ASP A 389 -6.98 -1.88 -1.85
N MET A 390 -5.97 -1.26 -2.47
CA MET A 390 -5.96 -0.99 -3.91
C MET A 390 -5.83 -2.27 -4.76
N LYS A 391 -5.18 -3.33 -4.27
CA LYS A 391 -5.11 -4.63 -4.97
C LYS A 391 -6.45 -5.36 -4.96
N ASP A 392 -7.20 -5.31 -3.86
CA ASP A 392 -8.56 -5.85 -3.81
C ASP A 392 -9.49 -5.04 -4.72
N THR A 393 -9.32 -3.71 -4.77
CA THR A 393 -10.04 -2.80 -5.69
C THR A 393 -9.74 -3.09 -7.17
N ASP A 394 -8.47 -3.33 -7.52
CA ASP A 394 -8.02 -3.76 -8.85
C ASP A 394 -8.56 -5.14 -9.25
N SER A 395 -8.77 -6.03 -8.27
CA SER A 395 -9.36 -7.36 -8.49
C SER A 395 -10.84 -7.26 -8.87
N ILE A 396 -11.61 -6.40 -8.19
CA ILE A 396 -13.00 -6.06 -8.55
C ILE A 396 -13.04 -5.52 -10.00
N LEU A 397 -12.20 -4.51 -10.30
CA LEU A 397 -12.08 -3.91 -11.64
C LEU A 397 -11.75 -4.90 -12.77
N LYS A 398 -11.20 -6.08 -12.46
CA LYS A 398 -10.78 -7.09 -13.45
C LYS A 398 -11.73 -8.26 -13.59
N SER A 399 -12.58 -8.53 -12.59
CA SER A 399 -13.61 -9.58 -12.64
C SER A 399 -14.65 -9.38 -13.76
N GLU A 400 -14.75 -8.16 -14.31
CA GLU A 400 -15.90 -7.67 -15.08
C GLU A 400 -15.78 -7.81 -16.60
N LYS A 401 -14.86 -8.63 -17.12
CA LYS A 401 -14.75 -8.91 -18.57
C LYS A 401 -15.86 -9.86 -19.09
N GLY A 402 -17.11 -9.69 -18.66
CA GLY A 402 -18.20 -10.58 -19.06
C GLY A 402 -19.61 -10.28 -18.56
N SER A 403 -20.30 -9.28 -19.12
CA SER A 403 -21.67 -9.50 -19.65
C SER A 403 -22.07 -8.41 -20.64
N GLY A 404 -22.62 -8.82 -21.79
CA GLY A 404 -23.07 -7.90 -22.84
C GLY A 404 -24.45 -7.31 -22.54
N GLY A 405 -24.54 -6.41 -21.56
CA GLY A 405 -25.82 -5.74 -21.24
C GLY A 405 -25.90 -4.95 -19.93
N VAL A 406 -24.89 -5.02 -19.06
CA VAL A 406 -24.84 -4.30 -17.77
C VAL A 406 -23.84 -3.14 -17.85
N HIS A 407 -24.10 -2.04 -17.15
CA HIS A 407 -23.17 -0.90 -17.11
C HIS A 407 -22.00 -1.19 -16.14
N PRO A 408 -20.74 -0.79 -16.45
CA PRO A 408 -19.59 -1.12 -15.61
C PRO A 408 -19.73 -0.70 -14.13
N LEU A 409 -20.35 0.45 -13.83
CA LEU A 409 -20.53 0.85 -12.43
C LEU A 409 -21.52 -0.03 -11.66
N ASP A 410 -22.54 -0.60 -12.32
CA ASP A 410 -23.47 -1.54 -11.66
C ASP A 410 -22.74 -2.86 -11.30
N LEU A 411 -21.80 -3.29 -12.15
CA LEU A 411 -20.94 -4.44 -11.86
C LEU A 411 -19.99 -4.16 -10.69
N ARG A 412 -19.30 -3.01 -10.70
CA ARG A 412 -18.36 -2.63 -9.62
C ARG A 412 -19.03 -2.53 -8.27
N PHE A 413 -20.22 -1.94 -8.24
CA PHE A 413 -21.05 -1.87 -7.06
C PHE A 413 -21.43 -3.27 -6.55
N LYS A 414 -21.83 -4.19 -7.44
CA LYS A 414 -22.07 -5.60 -7.07
C LYS A 414 -20.79 -6.29 -6.55
N GLY A 415 -19.63 -5.93 -7.09
CA GLY A 415 -18.32 -6.40 -6.64
C GLY A 415 -17.96 -6.00 -5.20
N LEU A 416 -18.63 -5.01 -4.61
CA LEU A 416 -18.45 -4.63 -3.20
C LEU A 416 -19.18 -5.55 -2.20
N GLY A 417 -20.14 -6.39 -2.62
CA GLY A 417 -20.86 -7.25 -1.67
C GLY A 417 -21.66 -6.48 -0.60
N MET A 418 -22.22 -5.33 -0.99
CA MET A 418 -23.02 -4.47 -0.10
C MET A 418 -24.48 -4.91 -0.08
N ARG A 419 -25.02 -5.12 1.13
CA ARG A 419 -26.43 -5.39 1.40
C ARG A 419 -27.28 -4.11 1.38
N GLU A 420 -26.73 -3.02 1.91
CA GLU A 420 -27.30 -1.67 1.79
C GLU A 420 -26.23 -0.65 1.36
N MET A 421 -26.61 0.28 0.48
CA MET A 421 -25.94 1.56 0.26
C MET A 421 -26.99 2.62 -0.14
N THR A 422 -27.79 3.03 0.84
CA THR A 422 -28.92 3.93 0.65
C THR A 422 -28.49 5.38 0.91
N PRO A 423 -28.61 6.31 -0.06
CA PRO A 423 -28.42 7.74 0.20
C PRO A 423 -29.46 8.25 1.20
N VAL A 424 -29.00 8.90 2.27
CA VAL A 424 -29.86 9.51 3.29
C VAL A 424 -30.33 10.87 2.79
N ASP A 425 -31.64 11.11 2.81
CA ASP A 425 -32.24 12.38 2.36
C ASP A 425 -31.82 13.53 3.29
N SER A 426 -31.29 14.61 2.71
CA SER A 426 -30.75 15.77 3.43
C SER A 426 -31.78 16.57 4.24
N THR A 427 -33.08 16.31 4.07
CA THR A 427 -34.16 16.91 4.87
C THR A 427 -34.48 16.12 6.15
N THR A 428 -33.84 14.96 6.37
CA THR A 428 -34.13 14.06 7.49
C THR A 428 -33.28 14.35 8.73
N ALA A 429 -33.82 14.02 9.91
CA ALA A 429 -33.08 14.05 11.17
C ALA A 429 -31.89 13.05 11.21
N GLU A 430 -31.96 11.96 10.44
CA GLU A 430 -30.85 11.00 10.24
C GLU A 430 -29.65 11.72 9.60
N PHE A 431 -29.87 12.45 8.50
CA PHE A 431 -28.84 13.27 7.87
C PHE A 431 -28.36 14.40 8.81
N THR A 432 -29.29 15.15 9.42
CA THR A 432 -28.92 16.30 10.27
C THR A 432 -28.04 15.89 11.45
N ASN A 433 -28.39 14.84 12.21
CA ASN A 433 -27.57 14.42 13.35
C ASN A 433 -26.16 13.94 12.94
N ILE A 434 -26.02 13.32 11.75
CA ILE A 434 -24.72 12.88 11.23
C ILE A 434 -23.90 14.08 10.71
N ALA A 435 -24.53 15.05 10.05
CA ALA A 435 -23.87 16.27 9.60
C ALA A 435 -23.44 17.15 10.78
N ASP A 436 -24.30 17.30 11.80
CA ASP A 436 -23.95 17.94 13.08
C ASP A 436 -22.81 17.21 13.78
N TYR A 437 -22.76 15.87 13.70
CA TYR A 437 -21.64 15.10 14.25
C TYR A 437 -20.34 15.42 13.51
N LEU A 438 -20.35 15.41 12.17
CA LEU A 438 -19.18 15.79 11.37
C LEU A 438 -18.69 17.21 11.68
N ILE A 439 -19.60 18.18 11.81
CA ILE A 439 -19.24 19.61 11.94
C ILE A 439 -18.85 19.96 13.38
N ASN A 440 -19.63 19.53 14.38
CA ASN A 440 -19.45 19.97 15.77
C ASN A 440 -18.35 19.18 16.49
N THR A 441 -17.94 18.01 15.98
CA THR A 441 -16.72 17.32 16.44
C THR A 441 -15.52 17.54 15.51
N ARG A 442 -15.37 18.75 14.97
CA ARG A 442 -14.10 19.20 14.38
C ARG A 442 -13.14 19.67 15.48
N GLY A 443 -11.94 19.10 15.55
CA GLY A 443 -10.87 19.53 16.47
C GLY A 443 -10.43 20.97 16.21
N HIS A 444 -10.19 21.74 17.28
CA HIS A 444 -9.95 23.18 17.17
C HIS A 444 -8.63 23.52 16.46
N THR A 445 -7.64 22.62 16.52
CA THR A 445 -6.34 22.69 15.83
C THR A 445 -6.46 22.45 14.32
N HIS A 446 -7.38 21.56 13.91
CA HIS A 446 -7.52 21.15 12.51
C HIS A 446 -8.26 22.22 11.68
N GLY A 447 -7.57 22.86 10.74
CA GLY A 447 -8.11 23.93 9.87
C GLY A 447 -9.17 23.53 8.82
N HIS A 448 -9.76 22.32 8.92
CA HIS A 448 -10.69 21.78 7.92
C HIS A 448 -12.00 22.56 7.80
N THR A 449 -12.51 22.68 6.58
CA THR A 449 -13.86 23.19 6.30
C THR A 449 -14.66 22.11 5.59
N TYR A 450 -15.79 21.69 6.16
CA TYR A 450 -16.62 20.65 5.57
C TYR A 450 -17.79 21.22 4.78
N LYS A 451 -17.99 20.69 3.58
CA LYS A 451 -19.29 20.68 2.91
C LYS A 451 -19.68 19.22 2.67
N VAL A 452 -20.64 18.72 3.45
CA VAL A 452 -21.24 17.40 3.19
C VAL A 452 -21.88 17.41 1.80
N GLU A 453 -21.57 16.41 0.98
CA GLU A 453 -22.19 16.24 -0.35
C GLU A 453 -23.22 15.12 -0.32
N ASP A 454 -22.88 13.97 0.25
CA ASP A 454 -23.81 12.85 0.45
C ASP A 454 -23.51 12.13 1.78
N ILE A 455 -24.55 11.51 2.36
CA ILE A 455 -24.43 10.55 3.44
C ILE A 455 -25.12 9.27 2.97
N PHE A 456 -24.45 8.13 3.10
CA PHE A 456 -24.97 6.81 2.74
C PHE A 456 -25.11 5.97 4.00
N ARG A 457 -26.30 5.42 4.27
CA ARG A 457 -26.42 4.30 5.20
C ARG A 457 -25.95 3.04 4.48
N ILE A 458 -25.10 2.27 5.15
CA ILE A 458 -24.45 1.09 4.56
C ILE A 458 -24.59 -0.14 5.46
N GLU A 459 -24.69 -1.30 4.82
CA GLU A 459 -24.56 -2.60 5.48
C GLU A 459 -23.79 -3.55 4.55
N ARG A 460 -22.76 -4.21 5.10
CA ARG A 460 -21.98 -5.26 4.45
C ARG A 460 -22.60 -6.62 4.71
N ASP A 461 -22.58 -7.52 3.72
CA ASP A 461 -23.07 -8.89 3.93
C ASP A 461 -22.25 -9.63 5.00
N GLY A 462 -22.96 -10.34 5.90
CA GLY A 462 -22.38 -11.13 6.98
C GLY A 462 -21.85 -10.33 8.19
N GLU A 463 -21.78 -9.01 8.11
CA GLU A 463 -21.17 -8.16 9.13
C GLU A 463 -22.07 -7.91 10.34
N THR A 464 -23.37 -7.76 10.11
CA THR A 464 -24.39 -7.67 11.16
C THR A 464 -24.41 -8.94 12.01
N GLU A 465 -24.33 -10.09 11.34
CA GLU A 465 -24.33 -11.43 11.93
C GLU A 465 -23.03 -11.69 12.70
N ARG A 466 -21.87 -11.29 12.13
CA ARG A 466 -20.55 -11.36 12.80
C ARG A 466 -20.56 -10.58 14.12
N CYS A 467 -21.04 -9.33 14.10
CA CYS A 467 -21.09 -8.46 15.28
C CYS A 467 -22.12 -8.95 16.34
N GLN A 468 -23.29 -9.46 15.91
CA GLN A 468 -24.29 -10.00 16.83
C GLN A 468 -23.78 -11.24 17.59
N ASN A 469 -23.03 -12.12 16.92
CA ASN A 469 -22.42 -13.29 17.55
C ASN A 469 -21.27 -12.94 18.53
N TYR A 470 -20.73 -11.72 18.46
CA TYR A 470 -19.68 -11.22 19.36
C TYR A 470 -20.24 -10.62 20.67
N ALA A 471 -21.54 -10.29 20.73
CA ALA A 471 -22.13 -9.49 21.79
C ALA A 471 -21.90 -10.05 23.21
N GLN A 472 -21.23 -9.24 24.05
CA GLN A 472 -20.88 -9.62 25.43
C GLN A 472 -21.86 -9.08 26.47
N SER A 473 -21.83 -9.66 27.68
CA SER A 473 -22.64 -9.23 28.83
C SER A 473 -22.31 -7.80 29.31
N ASN A 474 -21.07 -7.36 29.14
CA ASN A 474 -20.59 -6.04 29.52
C ASN A 474 -20.31 -5.16 28.28
N SER A 475 -21.36 -4.80 27.54
CA SER A 475 -21.28 -3.99 26.32
C SER A 475 -20.99 -2.50 26.58
N ASP A 476 -20.14 -1.89 25.74
CA ASP A 476 -20.01 -0.44 25.53
C ASP A 476 -19.87 -0.20 24.02
N ARG A 477 -21.00 -0.18 23.30
CA ARG A 477 -21.02 0.11 21.86
C ARG A 477 -20.95 1.60 21.59
N ARG A 478 -20.06 2.03 20.71
CA ARG A 478 -19.92 3.43 20.29
C ARG A 478 -19.98 3.59 18.77
N LEU A 479 -20.47 4.74 18.32
CA LEU A 479 -20.47 5.16 16.92
C LEU A 479 -19.29 6.12 16.71
N LEU A 480 -18.25 5.66 16.00
CA LEU A 480 -16.93 6.32 15.93
C LEU A 480 -16.47 6.56 14.49
N TRP A 481 -15.57 7.51 14.29
CA TRP A 481 -15.04 7.83 12.97
C TRP A 481 -13.92 6.89 12.53
N HIS A 482 -13.87 6.61 11.23
CA HIS A 482 -12.68 6.09 10.56
C HIS A 482 -12.51 6.77 9.20
N GLY A 483 -11.29 7.16 8.86
CA GLY A 483 -10.94 7.77 7.58
C GLY A 483 -9.78 7.07 6.91
N SER A 484 -9.82 7.05 5.58
CA SER A 484 -8.82 6.41 4.72
C SER A 484 -8.86 7.04 3.32
N ARG A 485 -7.84 6.81 2.50
CA ARG A 485 -7.76 7.37 1.14
C ARG A 485 -8.93 6.88 0.29
N ALA A 486 -9.50 7.74 -0.56
CA ALA A 486 -10.69 7.41 -1.37
C ALA A 486 -10.49 6.15 -2.25
N THR A 487 -9.26 5.88 -2.67
CA THR A 487 -8.80 4.70 -3.42
C THR A 487 -8.90 3.38 -2.63
N ASN A 488 -8.80 3.44 -1.31
CA ASN A 488 -8.78 2.27 -0.44
C ASN A 488 -10.20 1.74 -0.15
N TYR A 489 -11.22 2.56 -0.43
CA TYR A 489 -12.61 2.22 -0.16
C TYR A 489 -13.16 1.06 -0.99
N GLY A 490 -12.56 0.72 -2.14
CA GLY A 490 -12.92 -0.51 -2.87
C GLY A 490 -12.54 -1.77 -2.08
N GLY A 491 -11.40 -1.75 -1.38
CA GLY A 491 -10.98 -2.80 -0.44
C GLY A 491 -11.83 -2.79 0.84
N ILE A 492 -11.95 -1.63 1.48
CA ILE A 492 -12.68 -1.51 2.77
C ILE A 492 -14.17 -1.86 2.63
N LEU A 493 -14.83 -1.45 1.54
CA LEU A 493 -16.25 -1.77 1.34
C LEU A 493 -16.50 -3.21 0.87
N SER A 494 -15.49 -3.92 0.34
CA SER A 494 -15.62 -5.35 -0.06
C SER A 494 -15.15 -6.32 1.04
N GLN A 495 -14.02 -6.06 1.68
CA GLN A 495 -13.40 -6.93 2.68
C GLN A 495 -13.67 -6.49 4.13
N GLY A 496 -14.08 -5.24 4.35
CA GLY A 496 -14.25 -4.64 5.69
C GLY A 496 -12.98 -3.97 6.20
N LEU A 497 -13.03 -3.43 7.42
CA LEU A 497 -11.83 -2.95 8.11
C LEU A 497 -11.00 -4.14 8.61
N ARG A 498 -9.68 -4.03 8.49
CA ARG A 498 -8.73 -5.12 8.72
C ARG A 498 -7.66 -4.73 9.73
N ILE A 499 -7.26 -5.69 10.56
CA ILE A 499 -6.08 -5.58 11.42
C ILE A 499 -4.83 -5.89 10.58
N ALA A 500 -3.72 -5.22 10.88
CA ALA A 500 -2.45 -5.45 10.20
C ALA A 500 -1.92 -6.88 10.46
N PRO A 501 -1.30 -7.54 9.46
CA PRO A 501 -0.92 -8.95 9.56
C PRO A 501 0.15 -9.24 10.63
N PRO A 502 0.33 -10.51 11.07
CA PRO A 502 1.37 -10.90 12.02
C PRO A 502 2.81 -10.48 11.63
N GLU A 503 3.08 -10.42 10.33
CA GLU A 503 4.32 -9.98 9.70
C GLU A 503 4.54 -8.46 9.79
N ALA A 504 3.52 -7.66 10.09
CA ALA A 504 3.66 -6.20 10.20
C ALA A 504 4.41 -5.77 11.48
N PRO A 505 5.30 -4.76 11.41
CA PRO A 505 6.00 -4.18 12.57
C PRO A 505 5.01 -3.56 13.56
N VAL A 506 5.20 -3.79 14.86
CA VAL A 506 4.32 -3.23 15.90
C VAL A 506 4.56 -1.73 16.10
N SER A 507 5.80 -1.25 15.94
CA SER A 507 6.17 0.19 16.02
C SER A 507 5.48 1.11 15.00
N GLY A 508 4.84 0.51 13.98
CA GLY A 508 3.97 1.19 13.03
C GLY A 508 2.68 1.76 13.65
N TYR A 509 2.34 1.36 14.88
CA TYR A 509 1.05 1.65 15.52
C TYR A 509 1.27 2.07 16.99
N MET A 510 0.45 2.99 17.51
CA MET A 510 0.64 3.60 18.84
C MET A 510 0.16 2.72 20.01
N PHE A 511 -0.74 1.77 19.72
CA PHE A 511 -1.49 0.92 20.65
C PHE A 511 -1.56 -0.51 20.12
N GLY A 512 -0.43 -1.02 19.61
CA GLY A 512 -0.33 -2.35 19.01
C GLY A 512 -1.13 -2.53 17.71
N LYS A 513 -1.30 -3.78 17.28
CA LYS A 513 -1.99 -4.12 16.02
C LYS A 513 -3.49 -4.30 16.24
N GLY A 514 -4.27 -3.25 15.98
CA GLY A 514 -5.73 -3.27 15.97
C GLY A 514 -6.35 -2.42 14.86
N VAL A 515 -7.68 -2.34 14.83
CA VAL A 515 -8.41 -1.37 14.00
C VAL A 515 -8.57 -0.07 14.78
N TYR A 516 -7.97 0.99 14.25
CA TYR A 516 -8.01 2.34 14.83
C TYR A 516 -9.28 3.06 14.40
N LEU A 517 -10.24 3.14 15.31
CA LEU A 517 -11.47 3.93 15.16
C LEU A 517 -11.20 5.37 15.58
N ALA A 518 -10.32 5.96 14.76
CA ALA A 518 -9.84 7.33 14.78
C ALA A 518 -9.09 7.63 13.48
N GLY A 519 -8.30 6.64 13.04
CA GLY A 519 -7.10 6.84 12.21
C GLY A 519 -5.84 6.72 13.08
N LYS A 520 -4.74 6.25 12.50
CA LYS A 520 -3.50 5.83 13.20
C LYS A 520 -2.55 7.02 13.41
N SER A 521 -2.04 7.25 14.62
CA SER A 521 -0.99 8.27 14.79
C SER A 521 0.23 7.99 13.89
N THR A 522 0.59 8.96 13.05
CA THR A 522 1.69 8.83 12.07
C THR A 522 2.90 9.71 12.39
N HIS A 523 2.93 10.42 13.54
CA HIS A 523 4.00 11.38 13.89
C HIS A 523 4.30 11.44 15.41
N PRO A 524 5.59 11.32 15.81
CA PRO A 524 6.12 11.83 17.07
C PRO A 524 6.91 13.13 16.82
N ILE A 525 6.44 14.22 17.43
CA ILE A 525 7.16 15.41 17.90
C ILE A 525 8.41 15.86 17.11
N GLU A 526 8.31 17.03 16.47
CA GLU A 526 9.24 18.15 16.76
C GLU A 526 8.66 19.52 16.38
N GLU A 527 7.72 19.59 15.42
CA GLU A 527 6.84 20.76 15.21
C GLU A 527 5.47 20.59 15.91
N LEU A 528 4.76 21.70 16.12
CA LEU A 528 3.82 21.92 17.25
C LEU A 528 2.36 21.46 17.04
N ASP A 529 2.09 20.49 16.16
CA ASP A 529 0.72 20.08 15.77
C ASP A 529 0.41 18.62 16.13
N ALA A 530 -0.22 18.40 17.29
CA ALA A 530 -0.58 17.08 17.81
C ALA A 530 -2.05 16.69 17.48
N ASP A 531 -2.32 16.24 16.25
CA ASP A 531 -3.70 16.15 15.69
C ASP A 531 -4.28 14.71 15.61
N HIS A 532 -4.74 14.13 16.75
CA HIS A 532 -4.98 12.67 16.88
C HIS A 532 -6.32 12.10 17.50
N VAL A 533 -7.56 12.51 17.13
CA VAL A 533 -8.87 12.06 17.78
C VAL A 533 -9.78 10.98 17.12
N ALA A 534 -10.53 10.22 17.94
CA ALA A 534 -11.45 9.14 17.56
C ALA A 534 -12.92 9.55 17.32
N ASP A 535 -13.43 10.33 18.25
CA ASP A 535 -14.80 10.83 18.32
C ASP A 535 -14.96 12.13 17.51
N MET A 536 -13.87 12.62 16.91
CA MET A 536 -13.80 13.86 16.15
C MET A 536 -13.54 13.59 14.67
N SER A 537 -14.36 14.17 13.81
CA SER A 537 -14.27 14.03 12.36
C SER A 537 -12.92 14.44 11.78
N SER A 538 -12.27 15.43 12.40
CA SER A 538 -11.11 16.12 11.84
C SER A 538 -9.84 15.31 11.77
N LYS A 539 -9.68 14.34 12.67
CA LYS A 539 -8.55 13.42 12.58
C LYS A 539 -8.75 12.40 11.48
N SER A 540 -9.89 11.73 11.45
CA SER A 540 -10.24 10.81 10.36
C SER A 540 -10.15 11.51 8.99
N ALA A 541 -10.49 12.80 8.91
CA ALA A 541 -10.31 13.60 7.70
C ALA A 541 -8.85 13.74 7.23
N ASN A 542 -7.85 13.74 8.13
CA ASN A 542 -6.43 13.80 7.75
C ASN A 542 -6.03 12.58 6.89
N TYR A 543 -6.49 11.38 7.24
CA TYR A 543 -6.19 10.12 6.53
C TYR A 543 -6.87 9.98 5.17
N CYS A 544 -7.84 10.86 4.87
CA CYS A 544 -8.51 10.87 3.58
C CYS A 544 -7.60 11.34 2.44
N CYS A 545 -6.53 12.11 2.76
CA CYS A 545 -5.61 12.73 1.81
C CYS A 545 -6.34 13.36 0.61
N SER A 546 -7.40 14.13 0.90
CA SER A 546 -8.43 14.55 -0.06
C SER A 546 -7.91 15.28 -1.30
N TYR A 547 -6.74 15.92 -1.21
CA TYR A 547 -6.03 16.55 -2.32
C TYR A 547 -5.71 15.58 -3.47
N LEU A 548 -5.57 14.27 -3.20
CA LEU A 548 -5.34 13.19 -4.18
C LEU A 548 -6.63 12.61 -4.80
N SER A 549 -7.79 13.18 -4.45
CA SER A 549 -9.08 12.77 -5.02
C SER A 549 -9.95 13.98 -5.35
N GLY A 550 -9.30 15.08 -5.76
CA GLY A 550 -9.96 16.31 -6.19
C GLY A 550 -10.70 17.04 -5.07
N ASN A 551 -10.15 17.04 -3.85
CA ASN A 551 -10.74 17.59 -2.62
C ASN A 551 -12.05 16.92 -2.17
N HIS A 552 -12.18 15.60 -2.37
CA HIS A 552 -13.20 14.81 -1.69
C HIS A 552 -12.57 14.01 -0.55
N ALA A 553 -13.29 13.87 0.56
CA ALA A 553 -12.98 12.95 1.65
C ALA A 553 -14.08 11.89 1.75
N LEU A 554 -13.68 10.67 2.11
CA LEU A 554 -14.59 9.57 2.43
C LEU A 554 -14.37 9.17 3.89
N LEU A 555 -15.42 9.30 4.69
CA LEU A 555 -15.40 9.07 6.14
C LEU A 555 -16.44 8.03 6.52
N LEU A 556 -16.04 7.02 7.29
CA LEU A 556 -16.94 6.02 7.86
C LEU A 556 -17.37 6.42 9.26
N LEU A 557 -18.62 6.08 9.59
CA LEU A 557 -19.08 5.87 10.95
C LEU A 557 -19.23 4.37 11.19
N CYS A 558 -18.51 3.88 12.20
CA CYS A 558 -18.45 2.49 12.60
C CYS A 558 -19.17 2.31 13.95
N GLU A 559 -20.10 1.36 14.03
CA GLU A 559 -20.57 0.81 15.31
C GLU A 559 -19.49 -0.16 15.80
N ALA A 560 -19.02 0.03 17.02
CA ALA A 560 -17.93 -0.75 17.58
C ALA A 560 -18.22 -1.17 19.03
N GLU A 561 -18.12 -2.46 19.32
CA GLU A 561 -18.20 -3.03 20.66
C GLU A 561 -16.84 -2.90 21.36
N LEU A 562 -16.72 -1.94 22.28
CA LEU A 562 -15.49 -1.67 23.02
C LEU A 562 -15.39 -2.49 24.31
N GLY A 563 -16.52 -3.00 24.81
CA GLY A 563 -16.59 -3.70 26.09
C GLY A 563 -16.42 -2.80 27.32
N LYS A 564 -16.75 -3.33 28.50
CA LYS A 564 -16.69 -2.59 29.76
C LYS A 564 -16.08 -3.40 30.91
N PRO A 565 -14.97 -2.94 31.52
CA PRO A 565 -14.17 -1.76 31.17
C PRO A 565 -13.36 -1.95 29.87
N MET A 566 -12.95 -0.83 29.28
CA MET A 566 -11.86 -0.78 28.28
C MET A 566 -10.51 -0.72 29.02
N GLN A 567 -9.41 -1.08 28.36
CA GLN A 567 -8.07 -0.70 28.82
C GLN A 567 -7.92 0.82 28.64
N GLU A 568 -7.46 1.54 29.66
CA GLU A 568 -7.25 2.99 29.58
C GLU A 568 -5.74 3.31 29.60
N LEU A 569 -5.24 4.05 28.61
CA LEU A 569 -3.82 4.44 28.51
C LEU A 569 -3.69 5.95 28.23
N THR A 570 -2.67 6.59 28.79
CA THR A 570 -2.36 8.02 28.57
C THR A 570 -1.16 8.27 27.66
N ASP A 571 -0.32 7.25 27.45
CA ASP A 571 0.88 7.25 26.60
C ASP A 571 0.88 5.99 25.71
N ALA A 572 1.73 5.98 24.68
CA ALA A 572 1.82 4.90 23.69
C ALA A 572 2.24 3.56 24.32
N SER A 573 1.61 2.46 23.88
CA SER A 573 2.00 1.11 24.25
C SER A 573 1.92 0.18 23.05
N TYR A 574 3.09 -0.28 22.58
CA TYR A 574 3.16 -1.24 21.47
C TYR A 574 2.50 -2.58 21.82
N GLU A 575 2.43 -2.93 23.11
CA GLU A 575 1.88 -4.19 23.65
C GLU A 575 0.45 -4.00 24.21
N ALA A 576 -0.26 -2.95 23.79
CA ALA A 576 -1.61 -2.65 24.27
C ALA A 576 -2.63 -3.77 23.99
N GLY A 577 -2.51 -4.50 22.88
CA GLY A 577 -3.42 -5.60 22.55
C GLY A 577 -3.24 -6.81 23.47
N GLU A 578 -1.99 -7.20 23.71
CA GLU A 578 -1.60 -8.25 24.64
C GLU A 578 -2.04 -7.90 26.06
N THR A 579 -1.68 -6.71 26.55
CA THR A 579 -2.01 -6.25 27.91
C THR A 579 -3.49 -5.93 28.11
N ALA A 580 -4.27 -5.64 27.07
CA ALA A 580 -5.73 -5.55 27.14
C ALA A 580 -6.35 -6.94 27.36
N ALA A 581 -5.86 -7.96 26.64
CA ALA A 581 -6.31 -9.34 26.80
C ALA A 581 -6.01 -9.90 28.20
N GLU A 582 -4.84 -9.59 28.77
CA GLU A 582 -4.47 -9.97 30.15
C GLU A 582 -5.49 -9.47 31.20
N ILE A 583 -5.98 -8.24 31.06
CA ILE A 583 -7.00 -7.66 31.95
C ILE A 583 -8.44 -7.98 31.52
N ASN A 584 -8.63 -8.81 30.49
CA ASN A 584 -9.92 -9.19 29.90
C ASN A 584 -10.71 -7.99 29.32
N ALA A 585 -10.01 -6.93 28.87
CA ALA A 585 -10.60 -5.83 28.12
C ALA A 585 -10.65 -6.16 26.61
N LEU A 586 -11.74 -5.78 25.94
CA LEU A 586 -11.91 -6.05 24.50
C LEU A 586 -11.26 -4.98 23.60
N SER A 587 -10.91 -3.83 24.17
CA SER A 587 -10.39 -2.68 23.43
C SER A 587 -9.54 -1.78 24.33
N THR A 588 -8.78 -0.90 23.68
CA THR A 588 -7.99 0.15 24.33
C THR A 588 -8.57 1.52 24.01
N TRP A 589 -8.67 2.36 25.04
CA TRP A 589 -8.93 3.79 24.97
C TRP A 589 -7.64 4.55 25.29
N GLY A 590 -6.99 5.08 24.25
CA GLY A 590 -5.97 6.11 24.40
C GLY A 590 -6.65 7.42 24.80
N LYS A 591 -6.36 7.95 25.99
CA LYS A 591 -7.02 9.13 26.54
C LYS A 591 -6.36 10.43 26.07
N GLY A 592 -7.15 11.28 25.43
CA GLY A 592 -6.70 12.58 24.95
C GLY A 592 -6.91 13.72 25.94
N LEU A 593 -6.18 14.83 25.76
CA LEU A 593 -6.43 16.12 26.42
C LEU A 593 -7.79 16.75 26.03
N VAL A 594 -8.29 16.49 24.81
CA VAL A 594 -9.55 17.03 24.28
C VAL A 594 -10.46 15.92 23.76
N GLY A 595 -11.76 16.02 24.05
CA GLY A 595 -12.78 15.07 23.60
C GLY A 595 -14.21 15.52 23.91
N PRO A 596 -15.23 14.68 23.65
CA PRO A 596 -16.62 14.99 23.91
C PRO A 596 -16.93 15.12 25.41
N GLU A 597 -17.49 16.26 25.82
CA GLU A 597 -17.96 16.47 27.20
C GLU A 597 -19.25 15.70 27.52
N GLY A 598 -19.96 15.19 26.51
CA GLY A 598 -21.22 14.47 26.66
C GLY A 598 -21.43 13.41 25.57
N TRP A 599 -22.21 12.37 25.92
CA TRP A 599 -22.59 11.26 25.04
C TRP A 599 -24.11 11.04 25.10
N LYS A 600 -24.71 10.68 23.97
CA LYS A 600 -26.14 10.43 23.77
C LYS A 600 -26.38 9.09 23.04
N ASP A 601 -27.56 8.52 23.18
CA ASP A 601 -27.97 7.32 22.42
C ASP A 601 -28.16 7.67 20.93
N ALA A 602 -27.47 6.94 20.05
CA ALA A 602 -27.51 7.12 18.60
C ALA A 602 -28.83 6.64 17.95
N ALA A 603 -29.80 6.12 18.72
CA ALA A 603 -31.20 5.98 18.31
C ALA A 603 -31.80 7.30 17.76
N CYS A 604 -31.28 8.46 18.16
CA CYS A 604 -31.67 9.76 17.61
C CYS A 604 -31.26 9.96 16.13
N VAL A 605 -30.32 9.16 15.61
CA VAL A 605 -29.95 9.10 14.19
C VAL A 605 -30.85 8.10 13.46
N HIS A 606 -30.87 6.84 13.89
CA HIS A 606 -31.69 5.78 13.29
C HIS A 606 -32.01 4.68 14.33
N PRO A 607 -33.23 4.10 14.39
CA PRO A 607 -33.63 3.16 15.46
C PRO A 607 -32.73 1.93 15.64
N SER A 608 -32.06 1.49 14.57
CA SER A 608 -31.06 0.40 14.56
C SER A 608 -29.75 0.69 15.31
N LEU A 609 -29.65 1.83 15.98
CA LEU A 609 -28.50 2.28 16.78
C LEU A 609 -28.85 2.41 18.28
N ALA A 610 -30.02 1.91 18.69
CA ALA A 610 -30.41 1.92 20.10
C ALA A 610 -29.38 1.23 21.00
N GLY A 611 -28.99 1.90 22.08
CA GLY A 611 -27.92 1.46 22.97
C GLY A 611 -26.53 1.51 22.34
N VAL A 612 -26.31 2.30 21.28
CA VAL A 612 -24.99 2.69 20.78
C VAL A 612 -24.76 4.15 21.17
N SER A 613 -23.63 4.46 21.80
CA SER A 613 -23.31 5.82 22.24
C SER A 613 -22.67 6.63 21.11
N MET A 614 -23.09 7.88 20.94
CA MET A 614 -22.41 8.87 20.10
C MET A 614 -22.17 10.18 20.87
N PRO A 615 -21.19 11.01 20.51
CA PRO A 615 -21.01 12.34 21.09
C PRO A 615 -22.27 13.21 21.03
N ASP A 616 -22.55 13.95 22.11
CA ASP A 616 -23.66 14.89 22.18
C ASP A 616 -23.28 16.25 21.57
N THR A 617 -23.49 16.34 20.25
CA THR A 617 -23.21 17.49 19.38
C THR A 617 -23.83 18.84 19.79
N ARG A 618 -24.64 18.88 20.86
CA ARG A 618 -25.15 20.10 21.49
C ARG A 618 -24.12 20.81 22.38
N ILE A 619 -23.11 20.08 22.84
CA ILE A 619 -21.95 20.60 23.59
C ILE A 619 -20.73 20.42 22.69
N LEU A 620 -19.90 21.46 22.58
CA LEU A 620 -18.67 21.36 21.79
C LEU A 620 -17.62 20.56 22.57
N PRO A 621 -16.76 19.79 21.89
CA PRO A 621 -15.64 19.09 22.50
C PRO A 621 -14.73 20.02 23.31
N GLY A 622 -14.31 19.56 24.48
CA GLY A 622 -13.60 20.34 25.49
C GLY A 622 -12.48 19.56 26.16
N ASN A 623 -11.87 20.15 27.19
CA ASN A 623 -10.74 19.55 27.89
C ASN A 623 -11.23 18.37 28.77
N THR A 624 -10.64 17.19 28.60
CA THR A 624 -11.00 15.98 29.34
C THR A 624 -10.52 16.01 30.80
N ASN A 625 -9.56 16.88 31.12
CA ASN A 625 -8.84 16.99 32.38
C ASN A 625 -8.13 15.69 32.82
N VAL A 626 -7.78 14.82 31.87
CA VAL A 626 -6.97 13.62 32.13
C VAL A 626 -5.53 14.05 32.45
N PRO A 627 -4.98 13.69 33.62
CA PRO A 627 -3.59 14.01 33.96
C PRO A 627 -2.64 13.21 33.06
N ASP A 628 -1.51 13.83 32.71
CA ASP A 628 -0.40 13.20 31.98
C ASP A 628 -0.79 12.54 30.64
N ALA A 629 -1.89 12.99 30.02
CA ALA A 629 -2.29 12.60 28.67
C ALA A 629 -1.31 13.13 27.61
N TYR A 630 -0.53 12.23 27.01
CA TYR A 630 0.40 12.52 25.91
C TYR A 630 -0.35 12.81 24.59
N LEU A 631 -1.48 12.13 24.40
CA LEU A 631 -2.40 12.41 23.30
C LEU A 631 -3.09 13.76 23.53
N GLN A 632 -3.12 14.62 22.51
CA GLN A 632 -4.03 15.78 22.49
C GLN A 632 -5.51 15.37 22.51
N TYR A 633 -5.82 14.12 22.18
CA TYR A 633 -7.06 13.73 21.52
C TYR A 633 -7.29 12.20 21.62
N ASN A 634 -8.53 11.72 21.88
CA ASN A 634 -8.84 10.30 22.15
C ASN A 634 -8.47 9.33 21.00
N GLU A 635 -8.09 8.09 21.30
CA GLU A 635 -8.06 6.96 20.34
C GLU A 635 -8.86 5.76 20.89
N TYR A 636 -9.63 5.06 20.03
CA TYR A 636 -10.26 3.78 20.36
C TYR A 636 -9.76 2.68 19.42
N ILE A 637 -9.30 1.56 19.97
CA ILE A 637 -8.64 0.48 19.24
C ILE A 637 -9.30 -0.85 19.54
N CYS A 638 -9.84 -1.50 18.51
CA CYS A 638 -10.41 -2.86 18.58
C CYS A 638 -9.36 -3.89 18.13
N TYR A 639 -9.30 -5.03 18.80
CA TYR A 639 -8.35 -6.11 18.51
C TYR A 639 -8.99 -7.33 17.81
N ASP A 640 -10.30 -7.29 17.56
CA ASP A 640 -11.02 -8.21 16.67
C ASP A 640 -11.90 -7.43 15.67
N VAL A 641 -11.88 -7.83 14.40
CA VAL A 641 -12.76 -7.29 13.33
C VAL A 641 -14.24 -7.67 13.53
N ALA A 642 -14.54 -8.62 14.42
CA ALA A 642 -15.90 -8.94 14.86
C ALA A 642 -16.52 -7.86 15.78
N GLN A 643 -15.70 -7.01 16.41
CA GLN A 643 -16.18 -5.87 17.21
C GLN A 643 -16.87 -4.80 16.36
N ILE A 644 -16.60 -4.75 15.05
CA ILE A 644 -16.88 -3.59 14.20
C ILE A 644 -17.88 -3.89 13.10
N ARG A 645 -18.86 -2.98 12.95
CA ARG A 645 -19.84 -2.95 11.87
C ARG A 645 -19.89 -1.55 11.24
N LEU A 646 -19.72 -1.46 9.91
CA LEU A 646 -19.85 -0.18 9.20
C LEU A 646 -21.32 0.25 9.16
N ARG A 647 -21.61 1.53 9.46
CA ARG A 647 -23.00 2.05 9.57
C ARG A 647 -23.31 3.15 8.56
N TYR A 648 -22.40 4.11 8.41
CA TYR A 648 -22.53 5.18 7.42
C TYR A 648 -21.22 5.44 6.70
N LEU A 649 -21.32 5.90 5.46
CA LEU A 649 -20.24 6.47 4.67
C LEU A 649 -20.64 7.88 4.27
N LEU A 650 -19.80 8.86 4.55
CA LEU A 650 -20.00 10.26 4.18
C LEU A 650 -19.07 10.62 3.02
N ARG A 651 -19.61 11.32 2.02
CA ARG A 651 -18.84 11.98 0.96
C ARG A 651 -18.82 13.47 1.24
N VAL A 652 -17.63 14.00 1.52
CA VAL A 652 -17.44 15.36 2.04
C VAL A 652 -16.48 16.12 1.13
N LYS A 653 -16.76 17.40 0.85
CA LYS A 653 -15.82 18.32 0.22
C LYS A 653 -14.97 19.00 1.29
N MET A 654 -13.66 19.08 1.02
CA MET A 654 -12.61 19.67 1.86
C MET A 654 -12.04 20.95 1.22
#